data_AF-A0A1W1W306-F1
#
_entry.id   AF-A0A1W1W306-F1
#
_cell.length_a   1.000
_cell.length_b   1.000
_cell.length_c   1.000
_cell.angle_alpha   90.00
_cell.angle_beta   90.00
_cell.angle_gamma   90.00
#
_symmetry.space_group_name_H-M   'P 1'
#
loop_
_entity.id
_entity.type
_entity.pdbx_description
1 polymer ?
#
loop_
_entity_poly.entity_id
_entity_poly.type
_entity_poly.pdbx_seq_one_letter_code
_entity_poly.pdbx_strand_id
1 'polypeptide(L)'
;MRFLLLLVACGLLFLSAAAAPLPADTAILQVSRLPAKGLLLKQGWRYQVGDNPQWARPDFNDSAWDTINPTRPRRELPAALGSGISWLRLHFRLADSLRQQELVVNARLLGACDIYLNGQLLAHQGTLDANPAQVQPQGWTGPVVLPKSARAEQVLAVRYAPWQPLLRGSSYSPQLAVRLSSPPQYWQGEARRKGAVAPFLVLVGISALLTLLHLAFFRYNPAQRANLYFAGFALTVLLGSLTYYYYSVSDFPAPVFGMSVLTVARTLGIMSGLWSMRALYALFTLRPGRLYAAFWVGYGALVVLLILAPYHPAALLAMVGFGILTTAEQLRMTTQAMRQGKRGAGIIGAGYACELLAGFACIGVIVLYPNGLLLNLLLMLTSVLRALGISLFLAREFALDSQLLQVKLSEVERLSAQTLAQEQDKQALLAAQNETLEQQVQQRTEQLQRSLTDLRATQAQLIQKEKMASLGELTAGIAHEIQNPLNFVTNFSDLSSELVAELREEQAKGVAADAALQEELFEDLTQNLDKIGHHGRRAAGIVKGMLEHSQTSAGERRPTNLNALTEEYLRLAYQGLRAKDKSFNVELTTDFAIGLTPVTMVGPDVGRVLLNLFTNAFYAVRQRQQQGEAGYQPTVRVSTQQVEGQVHLRVQDNGTGMSQAVREKIFQPFFTTKPPGEGTGLGLSLSYDIIAQGHGGGLAVESQEGHGSEFTISLPH
;
A
#
# COMPACT_ATOMS: atom_id res chain seq x y z
N MET A 1 51.25 -4.79 -21.61
CA MET A 1 52.12 -3.79 -20.93
C MET A 1 53.46 -3.59 -21.66
N ARG A 2 54.27 -4.63 -21.93
CA ARG A 2 55.54 -4.52 -22.69
C ARG A 2 55.39 -3.93 -24.11
N PHE A 3 54.29 -4.23 -24.80
CA PHE A 3 53.97 -3.68 -26.13
C PHE A 3 53.61 -2.18 -26.10
N LEU A 4 53.01 -1.71 -25.00
CA LEU A 4 52.62 -0.31 -24.80
C LEU A 4 53.84 0.58 -24.49
N LEU A 5 54.83 0.03 -23.78
CA LEU A 5 56.11 0.68 -23.51
C LEU A 5 56.97 0.83 -24.78
N LEU A 6 56.90 -0.15 -25.70
CA LEU A 6 57.54 -0.07 -27.02
C LEU A 6 56.94 1.05 -27.89
N LEU A 7 55.62 1.27 -27.79
CA LEU A 7 54.90 2.35 -28.49
C LEU A 7 55.29 3.76 -28.00
N VAL A 8 55.51 3.92 -26.69
CA VAL A 8 56.02 5.18 -26.11
C VAL A 8 57.48 5.41 -26.52
N ALA A 9 58.29 4.36 -26.58
CA ALA A 9 59.69 4.45 -27.02
C ALA A 9 59.83 4.82 -28.51
N CYS A 10 59.03 4.22 -29.40
CA CYS A 10 59.03 4.56 -30.83
C CYS A 10 58.49 5.98 -31.11
N GLY A 11 57.51 6.45 -30.31
CA GLY A 11 57.00 7.83 -30.40
C GLY A 11 57.99 8.89 -29.90
N LEU A 12 58.83 8.56 -28.91
CA LEU A 12 59.86 9.45 -28.38
C LEU A 12 61.11 9.49 -29.26
N LEU A 13 61.47 8.38 -29.93
CA LEU A 13 62.61 8.30 -30.86
C LEU A 13 62.40 9.08 -32.17
N PHE A 14 61.15 9.39 -32.54
CA PHE A 14 60.85 10.19 -33.74
C PHE A 14 60.84 11.71 -33.51
N LEU A 15 60.78 12.16 -32.25
CA LEU A 15 60.82 13.60 -31.91
C LEU A 15 62.23 14.22 -31.94
N SER A 16 63.27 13.42 -32.20
CA SER A 16 64.67 13.88 -32.29
C SER A 16 65.17 14.14 -33.72
N ALA A 17 64.32 13.98 -34.75
CA ALA A 17 64.73 14.18 -36.14
C ALA A 17 64.28 15.54 -36.70
N ALA A 18 65.11 16.58 -36.54
CA ALA A 18 65.36 17.61 -37.57
C ALA A 18 66.24 18.75 -37.03
N ALA A 19 67.55 18.63 -37.19
CA ALA A 19 68.43 19.79 -37.28
C ALA A 19 69.43 19.54 -38.40
N ALA A 20 69.02 19.80 -39.63
CA ALA A 20 69.98 20.01 -40.71
C ALA A 20 70.70 21.36 -40.45
N PRO A 21 72.03 21.42 -40.55
CA PRO A 21 72.77 22.68 -40.49
C PRO A 21 72.40 23.55 -41.70
N LEU A 22 72.39 24.87 -41.50
CA LEU A 22 72.11 25.85 -42.56
C LEU A 22 73.27 25.85 -43.58
N PRO A 23 73.01 25.93 -44.90
CA PRO A 23 74.03 26.33 -45.87
C PRO A 23 74.46 27.79 -45.58
N ALA A 24 75.68 28.13 -46.00
CA ALA A 24 76.34 29.42 -45.72
C ALA A 24 75.44 30.64 -46.01
N ASP A 25 75.42 31.59 -45.06
CA ASP A 25 74.66 32.84 -45.11
C ASP A 25 75.01 33.64 -46.38
N THR A 26 74.12 33.63 -47.37
CA THR A 26 74.12 34.66 -48.40
C THR A 26 73.44 35.90 -47.82
N ALA A 27 74.11 37.04 -47.88
CA ALA A 27 73.62 38.30 -47.28
C ALA A 27 72.26 38.78 -47.83
N ILE A 28 71.82 38.27 -48.99
CA ILE A 28 70.56 38.63 -49.65
C ILE A 28 69.85 37.37 -50.15
N LEU A 29 68.61 37.16 -49.71
CA LEU A 29 67.77 36.04 -50.11
C LEU A 29 67.24 36.23 -51.55
N GLN A 30 67.63 35.37 -52.49
CA GLN A 30 67.13 35.40 -53.87
C GLN A 30 65.78 34.68 -53.98
N VAL A 31 64.74 35.41 -54.39
CA VAL A 31 63.37 34.89 -54.56
C VAL A 31 62.99 34.96 -56.05
N SER A 32 63.24 33.86 -56.77
CA SER A 32 62.93 33.74 -58.19
C SER A 32 61.52 33.20 -58.47
N ARG A 33 60.98 32.37 -57.57
CA ARG A 33 59.64 31.77 -57.69
C ARG A 33 59.01 31.53 -56.31
N LEU A 34 57.68 31.58 -56.25
CA LEU A 34 56.92 31.24 -55.04
C LEU A 34 56.49 29.76 -55.05
N PRO A 35 56.84 28.97 -54.02
CA PRO A 35 56.33 27.61 -53.86
C PRO A 35 54.79 27.59 -53.75
N ALA A 36 54.17 26.45 -54.08
CA ALA A 36 52.70 26.30 -54.04
C ALA A 36 52.07 26.57 -52.66
N LYS A 37 52.82 26.43 -51.57
CA LYS A 37 52.38 26.73 -50.18
C LYS A 37 52.88 28.10 -49.68
N GLY A 38 53.42 28.94 -50.55
CA GLY A 38 54.18 30.13 -50.17
C GLY A 38 55.58 29.81 -49.63
N LEU A 39 56.44 30.83 -49.63
CA LEU A 39 57.83 30.77 -49.16
C LEU A 39 57.90 31.17 -47.69
N LEU A 40 58.31 30.25 -46.82
CA LEU A 40 58.61 30.56 -45.42
C LEU A 40 60.03 31.14 -45.34
N LEU A 41 60.15 32.38 -44.84
CA LEU A 41 61.41 33.12 -44.79
C LEU A 41 62.22 32.70 -43.57
N LYS A 42 63.07 31.67 -43.72
CA LYS A 42 63.85 31.06 -42.63
C LYS A 42 65.30 31.54 -42.52
N GLN A 43 65.81 32.21 -43.55
CA GLN A 43 67.24 32.50 -43.75
C GLN A 43 67.43 33.97 -44.13
N GLY A 44 68.64 34.50 -43.91
CA GLY A 44 69.00 35.88 -44.27
C GLY A 44 68.48 36.94 -43.29
N TRP A 45 67.91 36.54 -42.16
CA TRP A 45 67.49 37.48 -41.12
C TRP A 45 68.69 37.92 -40.29
N ARG A 46 68.78 39.22 -40.06
CA ARG A 46 69.69 39.86 -39.11
C ARG A 46 68.89 40.49 -37.98
N TYR A 47 69.48 40.60 -36.78
CA TYR A 47 68.81 41.24 -35.66
C TYR A 47 69.70 42.23 -34.91
N GLN A 48 69.06 43.22 -34.29
CA GLN A 48 69.68 44.17 -33.37
C GLN A 48 68.72 44.48 -32.24
N VAL A 49 69.24 44.55 -31.01
CA VAL A 49 68.46 44.96 -29.83
C VAL A 49 68.51 46.48 -29.69
N GLY A 50 67.37 47.06 -29.30
CA GLY A 50 67.17 48.50 -29.21
C GLY A 50 65.99 48.96 -30.05
N ASP A 51 65.65 50.23 -29.94
CA ASP A 51 64.49 50.79 -30.63
C ASP A 51 64.85 52.07 -31.40
N ASN A 52 65.33 51.88 -32.64
CA ASN A 52 65.66 53.00 -33.52
C ASN A 52 64.88 52.86 -34.85
N PRO A 53 63.86 53.69 -35.08
CA PRO A 53 63.06 53.68 -36.31
C PRO A 53 63.87 53.87 -37.60
N GLN A 54 65.07 54.46 -37.54
CA GLN A 54 65.94 54.60 -38.70
C GLN A 54 66.39 53.25 -39.29
N TRP A 55 66.39 52.19 -38.48
CA TRP A 55 66.72 50.84 -38.93
C TRP A 55 65.69 50.24 -39.91
N ALA A 56 64.51 50.85 -40.03
CA ALA A 56 63.54 50.47 -41.08
C ALA A 56 64.00 50.84 -42.50
N ARG A 57 64.86 51.87 -42.62
CA ARG A 57 65.22 52.46 -43.91
C ARG A 57 66.01 51.47 -44.78
N PRO A 58 65.82 51.44 -46.11
CA PRO A 58 66.46 50.47 -46.98
C PRO A 58 67.97 50.68 -47.16
N ASP A 59 68.45 51.92 -46.98
CA ASP A 59 69.84 52.35 -47.11
C ASP A 59 70.66 52.18 -45.81
N PHE A 60 70.02 51.81 -44.70
CA PHE A 60 70.74 51.55 -43.45
C PHE A 60 71.62 50.29 -43.57
N ASN A 61 72.91 50.44 -43.25
CA ASN A 61 73.88 49.36 -43.26
C ASN A 61 73.76 48.49 -42.00
N ASP A 62 73.28 47.25 -42.15
CA ASP A 62 73.20 46.25 -41.09
C ASP A 62 74.23 45.13 -41.21
N SER A 63 75.32 45.33 -41.96
CA SER A 63 76.35 44.29 -42.14
C SER A 63 77.00 43.83 -40.83
N ALA A 64 76.98 44.68 -39.81
CA ALA A 64 77.49 44.40 -38.47
C ALA A 64 76.48 43.70 -37.54
N TRP A 65 75.24 43.47 -37.98
CA TRP A 65 74.22 42.80 -37.17
C TRP A 65 74.37 41.28 -37.20
N ASP A 66 74.09 40.64 -36.07
CA ASP A 66 74.12 39.18 -35.96
C ASP A 66 73.01 38.53 -36.79
N THR A 67 73.25 37.34 -37.31
CA THR A 67 72.24 36.56 -38.04
C THR A 67 71.34 35.75 -37.10
N ILE A 68 70.10 35.52 -37.51
CA ILE A 68 69.11 34.78 -36.73
C ILE A 68 68.21 33.94 -37.64
N ASN A 69 67.67 32.85 -37.11
CA ASN A 69 66.51 32.18 -37.69
C ASN A 69 65.30 32.38 -36.77
N PRO A 70 64.43 33.38 -37.03
CA PRO A 70 63.33 33.72 -36.13
C PRO A 70 62.23 32.65 -36.07
N THR A 71 62.29 31.65 -36.95
CA THR A 71 61.38 30.49 -36.96
C THR A 71 61.75 29.41 -35.95
N ARG A 72 62.89 29.54 -35.26
CA ARG A 72 63.27 28.66 -34.14
C ARG A 72 62.44 28.99 -32.89
N PRO A 73 62.19 28.00 -32.01
CA PRO A 73 61.53 28.25 -30.73
C PRO A 73 62.24 29.34 -29.92
N ARG A 74 61.50 30.21 -29.24
CA ARG A 74 62.06 31.34 -28.46
C ARG A 74 63.18 30.95 -27.49
N ARG A 75 63.12 29.76 -26.89
CA ARG A 75 64.16 29.24 -25.98
C ARG A 75 65.52 28.98 -26.66
N GLU A 76 65.54 28.82 -27.98
CA GLU A 76 66.73 28.55 -28.80
C GLU A 76 67.29 29.85 -29.40
N LEU A 77 66.65 31.00 -29.14
CA LEU A 77 67.04 32.31 -29.66
C LEU A 77 67.85 33.10 -28.61
N PRO A 78 68.67 34.08 -29.04
CA PRO A 78 69.45 34.92 -28.13
C PRO A 78 68.58 35.54 -27.03
N ALA A 79 69.02 35.41 -25.77
CA ALA A 79 68.28 35.92 -24.61
C ALA A 79 67.98 37.43 -24.69
N ALA A 80 68.86 38.19 -25.35
CA ALA A 80 68.74 39.63 -25.55
C ALA A 80 67.44 40.03 -26.28
N LEU A 81 66.94 39.19 -27.20
CA LEU A 81 65.66 39.40 -27.90
C LEU A 81 64.42 39.26 -27.00
N GLY A 82 64.60 38.74 -25.78
CA GLY A 82 63.53 38.57 -24.80
C GLY A 82 63.39 39.72 -23.81
N SER A 83 64.30 40.70 -23.84
CA SER A 83 64.49 41.71 -22.77
C SER A 83 63.97 43.11 -23.09
N GLY A 84 63.57 43.37 -24.35
CA GLY A 84 63.03 44.66 -24.79
C GLY A 84 62.74 44.67 -26.29
N ILE A 85 62.52 45.85 -26.87
CA ILE A 85 62.29 46.00 -28.30
C ILE A 85 63.55 45.59 -29.09
N SER A 86 63.33 44.88 -30.17
CA SER A 86 64.37 44.43 -31.10
C SER A 86 63.92 44.61 -32.54
N TRP A 87 64.88 44.73 -33.44
CA TRP A 87 64.64 44.84 -34.87
C TRP A 87 65.17 43.61 -35.58
N LEU A 88 64.36 43.03 -36.47
CA LEU A 88 64.75 41.97 -37.37
C LEU A 88 64.71 42.50 -38.80
N ARG A 89 65.79 42.38 -39.56
CA ARG A 89 65.88 42.81 -40.96
C ARG A 89 66.16 41.63 -41.88
N LEU A 90 65.51 41.62 -43.03
CA LEU A 90 65.72 40.65 -44.09
C LEU A 90 65.86 41.37 -45.43
N HIS A 91 67.00 41.16 -46.08
CA HIS A 91 67.23 41.59 -47.45
C HIS A 91 66.85 40.46 -48.40
N PHE A 92 65.99 40.76 -49.36
CA PHE A 92 65.59 39.79 -50.37
C PHE A 92 65.43 40.44 -51.74
N ARG A 93 65.81 39.70 -52.78
CA ARG A 93 65.71 40.15 -54.16
C ARG A 93 64.61 39.39 -54.88
N LEU A 94 63.67 40.13 -55.46
CA LEU A 94 62.55 39.57 -56.21
C LEU A 94 62.88 39.54 -57.70
N ALA A 95 62.63 38.41 -58.37
CA ALA A 95 62.66 38.35 -59.83
C ALA A 95 61.61 39.27 -60.46
N ASP A 96 61.86 39.74 -61.69
CA ASP A 96 61.04 40.71 -62.42
C ASP A 96 59.56 40.32 -62.47
N SER A 97 59.28 39.03 -62.69
CA SER A 97 57.93 38.46 -62.72
C SER A 97 57.17 38.60 -61.40
N LEU A 98 57.86 38.56 -60.26
CA LEU A 98 57.27 38.73 -58.93
C LEU A 98 57.14 40.19 -58.53
N ARG A 99 58.03 41.07 -59.02
CA ARG A 99 57.98 42.52 -58.76
C ARG A 99 56.74 43.20 -59.30
N GLN A 100 56.20 42.66 -60.39
CA GLN A 100 54.98 43.15 -61.05
C GLN A 100 53.69 42.58 -60.44
N GLN A 101 53.79 41.67 -59.48
CA GLN A 101 52.67 41.06 -58.79
C GLN A 101 52.48 41.66 -57.40
N GLU A 102 51.23 41.70 -56.94
CA GLU A 102 50.98 41.92 -55.51
C GLU A 102 51.39 40.67 -54.75
N LEU A 103 52.15 40.88 -53.68
CA LEU A 103 52.56 39.82 -52.77
C LEU A 103 51.90 40.06 -51.43
N VAL A 104 51.77 39.00 -50.64
CA VAL A 104 51.27 39.10 -49.27
C VAL A 104 52.23 38.45 -48.31
N VAL A 105 52.37 39.10 -47.17
CA VAL A 105 53.10 38.60 -46.01
C VAL A 105 52.10 38.22 -44.93
N ASN A 106 52.19 36.97 -44.50
CA ASN A 106 51.52 36.49 -43.30
C ASN A 106 52.60 36.19 -42.25
N ALA A 107 52.56 36.89 -41.12
CA ALA A 107 53.45 36.61 -40.00
C ALA A 107 52.68 35.96 -38.85
N ARG A 108 53.29 34.95 -38.24
CA ARG A 108 52.87 34.43 -36.93
C ARG A 108 53.94 34.78 -35.92
N LEU A 109 53.55 35.45 -34.83
CA LEU A 109 54.48 35.90 -33.80
C LEU A 109 53.83 35.88 -32.41
N LEU A 110 54.69 35.91 -31.40
CA LEU A 110 54.33 35.96 -29.99
C LEU A 110 54.79 37.29 -29.39
N GLY A 111 54.00 38.35 -29.55
CA GLY A 111 54.40 39.70 -29.16
C GLY A 111 53.58 40.77 -29.85
N ALA A 112 54.06 42.00 -29.75
CA ALA A 112 53.63 43.11 -30.59
C ALA A 112 54.69 43.40 -31.65
N CYS A 113 54.29 43.86 -32.84
CA CYS A 113 55.25 44.23 -33.87
C CYS A 113 54.75 45.32 -34.82
N ASP A 114 55.72 46.05 -35.39
CA ASP A 114 55.55 46.87 -36.58
C ASP A 114 56.33 46.24 -37.73
N ILE A 115 55.71 46.20 -38.92
CA ILE A 115 56.32 45.63 -40.12
C ILE A 115 56.48 46.71 -41.16
N TYR A 116 57.72 46.87 -41.61
CA TYR A 116 58.12 47.86 -42.59
C TYR A 116 58.64 47.18 -43.85
N LEU A 117 58.30 47.75 -45.00
CA LEU A 117 58.93 47.42 -46.27
C LEU A 117 59.63 48.67 -46.81
N ASN A 118 60.94 48.58 -47.02
CA ASN A 118 61.77 49.69 -47.50
C ASN A 118 61.56 51.01 -46.72
N GLY A 119 61.39 50.92 -45.40
CA GLY A 119 61.16 52.08 -44.52
C GLY A 119 59.70 52.52 -44.38
N GLN A 120 58.77 52.01 -45.20
CA GLN A 120 57.35 52.31 -45.09
C GLN A 120 56.67 51.33 -44.14
N LEU A 121 55.96 51.83 -43.12
CA LEU A 121 55.14 51.02 -42.22
C LEU A 121 53.96 50.42 -43.00
N LEU A 122 53.87 49.09 -43.01
CA LEU A 122 52.79 48.35 -43.69
C LEU A 122 51.76 47.79 -42.71
N ALA A 123 52.18 47.42 -41.50
CA ALA A 123 51.28 46.88 -40.49
C ALA A 123 51.78 47.14 -39.08
N HIS A 124 50.84 47.41 -38.18
CA HIS A 124 51.02 47.53 -36.75
C HIS A 124 50.16 46.46 -36.07
N GLN A 125 50.73 45.70 -35.15
CA GLN A 125 50.08 44.59 -34.46
C GLN A 125 50.37 44.65 -32.97
N GLY A 126 49.41 45.11 -32.18
CA GLY A 126 49.52 45.23 -30.73
C GLY A 126 50.37 46.42 -30.26
N THR A 127 50.42 46.64 -28.95
CA THR A 127 51.15 47.75 -28.34
C THR A 127 52.58 47.34 -28.02
N LEU A 128 53.54 48.01 -28.67
CA LEU A 128 54.98 47.83 -28.39
C LEU A 128 55.38 48.61 -27.14
N ASP A 129 56.13 47.96 -26.25
CA ASP A 129 56.72 48.57 -25.07
C ASP A 129 58.12 47.98 -24.82
N ALA A 130 59.03 48.77 -24.23
CA ALA A 130 60.36 48.29 -23.86
C ALA A 130 60.32 47.31 -22.68
N ASN A 131 59.32 47.42 -21.81
CA ASN A 131 59.02 46.48 -20.75
C ASN A 131 58.13 45.34 -21.29
N PRO A 132 58.63 44.09 -21.36
CA PRO A 132 57.85 42.94 -21.86
C PRO A 132 56.53 42.69 -21.11
N ALA A 133 56.38 43.17 -19.88
CA ALA A 133 55.16 43.05 -19.09
C ALA A 133 54.05 44.03 -19.52
N GLN A 134 54.41 45.14 -20.17
CA GLN A 134 53.47 46.16 -20.65
C GLN A 134 53.09 45.95 -22.13
N VAL A 135 53.80 45.08 -22.84
CA VAL A 135 53.50 44.68 -24.22
C VAL A 135 52.11 44.04 -24.29
N GLN A 136 51.23 44.58 -25.14
CA GLN A 136 49.92 44.01 -25.42
C GLN A 136 49.94 43.35 -26.81
N PRO A 137 50.04 42.01 -26.90
CA PRO A 137 50.07 41.34 -28.19
C PRO A 137 48.68 41.38 -28.84
N GLN A 138 48.66 41.59 -30.15
CA GLN A 138 47.47 41.45 -30.97
C GLN A 138 47.64 40.26 -31.92
N GLY A 139 46.59 39.47 -32.07
CA GLY A 139 46.56 38.38 -33.05
C GLY A 139 46.52 38.94 -34.46
N TRP A 140 47.18 38.24 -35.37
CA TRP A 140 47.36 38.68 -36.74
C TRP A 140 46.04 38.76 -37.52
N THR A 141 45.59 39.97 -37.84
CA THR A 141 44.33 40.23 -38.54
C THR A 141 44.51 40.29 -40.07
N GLY A 142 44.65 39.13 -40.71
CA GLY A 142 44.68 39.02 -42.18
C GLY A 142 46.04 39.30 -42.84
N PRO A 143 46.18 39.09 -44.16
CA PRO A 143 47.47 39.24 -44.84
C PRO A 143 47.89 40.70 -44.97
N VAL A 144 49.19 40.98 -44.82
CA VAL A 144 49.77 42.30 -45.12
C VAL A 144 50.16 42.32 -46.59
N VAL A 145 49.52 43.20 -47.37
CA VAL A 145 49.81 43.33 -48.80
C VAL A 145 51.11 44.10 -48.99
N LEU A 146 52.06 43.51 -49.69
CA LEU A 146 53.26 44.19 -50.16
C LEU A 146 52.94 44.88 -51.49
N PRO A 147 53.14 46.20 -51.60
CA PRO A 147 52.93 46.91 -52.85
C PRO A 147 53.90 46.43 -53.92
N LYS A 148 53.49 46.52 -55.19
CA LYS A 148 54.38 46.32 -56.34
C LYS A 148 55.57 47.25 -56.22
N SER A 149 56.77 46.75 -56.54
CA SER A 149 57.98 47.54 -56.37
C SER A 149 58.86 47.52 -57.61
N ALA A 150 59.32 48.69 -58.02
CA ALA A 150 60.32 48.82 -59.09
C ALA A 150 61.72 48.37 -58.63
N ARG A 151 61.98 48.28 -57.32
CA ARG A 151 63.30 47.89 -56.78
C ARG A 151 63.49 46.37 -56.83
N ALA A 152 64.61 45.95 -57.40
CA ALA A 152 65.01 44.53 -57.41
C ALA A 152 65.18 44.00 -55.99
N GLU A 153 65.85 44.78 -55.14
CA GLU A 153 66.16 44.47 -53.76
C GLU A 153 65.19 45.17 -52.81
N GLN A 154 64.68 44.40 -51.86
CA GLN A 154 63.68 44.80 -50.88
C GLN A 154 64.22 44.54 -49.48
N VAL A 155 63.91 45.46 -48.56
CA VAL A 155 64.24 45.31 -47.14
C VAL A 155 62.94 45.16 -46.36
N LEU A 156 62.75 43.99 -45.75
CA LEU A 156 61.69 43.77 -44.77
C LEU A 156 62.28 43.99 -43.38
N ALA A 157 61.76 44.95 -42.64
CA ALA A 157 62.16 45.20 -41.26
C ALA A 157 60.98 44.98 -40.31
N VAL A 158 61.22 44.29 -39.20
CA VAL A 158 60.23 43.98 -38.18
C VAL A 158 60.72 44.52 -36.86
N ARG A 159 60.06 45.56 -36.35
CA ARG A 159 60.25 46.06 -34.99
C ARG A 159 59.38 45.20 -34.08
N TYR A 160 59.97 44.49 -33.14
CA TYR A 160 59.32 43.45 -32.36
C TYR A 160 59.51 43.68 -30.87
N ALA A 161 58.41 43.65 -30.12
CA ALA A 161 58.40 43.66 -28.67
C ALA A 161 57.94 42.28 -28.16
N PRO A 162 58.78 41.57 -27.39
CA PRO A 162 58.42 40.26 -26.87
C PRO A 162 57.35 40.38 -25.80
N TRP A 163 56.26 39.64 -25.97
CA TRP A 163 55.28 39.49 -24.90
C TRP A 163 55.69 38.35 -23.95
N GLN A 164 55.63 38.59 -22.65
CA GLN A 164 55.84 37.58 -21.61
C GLN A 164 54.53 37.26 -20.89
N PRO A 165 53.85 36.15 -21.23
CA PRO A 165 52.69 35.71 -20.44
C PRO A 165 53.11 35.35 -19.00
N LEU A 166 52.18 35.50 -18.05
CA LEU A 166 52.34 35.09 -16.65
C LEU A 166 52.78 33.60 -16.50
N LEU A 167 52.46 32.78 -17.50
CA LEU A 167 52.70 31.34 -17.54
C LEU A 167 53.75 31.01 -18.63
N ARG A 168 54.89 30.42 -18.22
CA ARG A 168 56.14 30.22 -19.00
C ARG A 168 56.06 29.28 -20.22
N GLY A 169 54.87 28.83 -20.62
CA GLY A 169 54.68 27.83 -21.69
C GLY A 169 55.01 28.32 -23.11
N SER A 170 55.08 29.62 -23.36
CA SER A 170 55.26 30.20 -24.71
C SER A 170 56.65 30.03 -25.32
N SER A 171 57.64 29.55 -24.55
CA SER A 171 59.05 29.43 -24.99
C SER A 171 59.29 28.37 -26.08
N TYR A 172 58.30 27.51 -26.33
CA TYR A 172 58.34 26.42 -27.32
C TYR A 172 57.83 26.82 -28.71
N SER A 173 57.30 28.02 -28.85
CA SER A 173 56.77 28.53 -30.11
C SER A 173 57.78 29.45 -30.83
N PRO A 174 57.73 29.54 -32.16
CA PRO A 174 58.63 30.42 -32.91
C PRO A 174 58.39 31.89 -32.57
N GLN A 175 59.47 32.69 -32.51
CA GLN A 175 59.36 34.13 -32.23
C GLN A 175 58.65 34.88 -33.36
N LEU A 176 59.05 34.59 -34.60
CA LEU A 176 58.45 35.17 -35.80
C LEU A 176 58.58 34.21 -36.98
N ALA A 177 57.45 33.85 -37.58
CA ALA A 177 57.40 33.06 -38.80
C ALA A 177 56.70 33.85 -39.89
N VAL A 178 57.49 34.41 -40.83
CA VAL A 178 57.00 35.21 -41.96
C VAL A 178 56.91 34.35 -43.20
N ARG A 179 55.74 34.30 -43.81
CA ARG A 179 55.49 33.61 -45.08
C ARG A 179 55.12 34.60 -46.17
N LEU A 180 55.85 34.53 -47.28
CA LEU A 180 55.58 35.28 -48.51
C LEU A 180 54.77 34.41 -49.48
N SER A 181 53.67 34.93 -50.00
CA SER A 181 52.81 34.24 -50.96
C SER A 181 52.12 35.23 -51.89
N SER A 182 51.55 34.76 -53.00
CA SER A 182 50.60 35.59 -53.76
C SER A 182 49.21 35.59 -53.08
N PRO A 183 48.35 36.60 -53.32
CA PRO A 183 46.99 36.62 -52.76
C PRO A 183 46.19 35.33 -53.04
N PRO A 184 46.20 34.76 -54.27
CA PRO A 184 45.53 33.47 -54.52
C PRO A 184 46.12 32.31 -53.70
N GLN A 185 47.44 32.24 -53.54
CA GLN A 185 48.08 31.21 -52.73
C GLN A 185 47.72 31.33 -51.25
N TYR A 186 47.64 32.56 -50.72
CA TYR A 186 47.21 32.82 -49.35
C TYR A 186 45.78 32.35 -49.12
N TRP A 187 44.82 32.80 -49.95
CA TRP A 187 43.41 32.45 -49.79
C TRP A 187 43.15 30.96 -50.01
N GLN A 188 43.85 30.31 -50.95
CA GLN A 188 43.78 28.86 -51.10
C GLN A 188 44.36 28.13 -49.88
N GLY A 189 45.45 28.63 -49.30
CA GLY A 189 46.03 28.09 -48.07
C GLY A 189 45.06 28.20 -46.89
N GLU A 190 44.38 29.35 -46.78
CA GLU A 190 43.40 29.62 -45.74
C GLU A 190 42.14 28.76 -45.90
N ALA A 191 41.63 28.64 -47.13
CA ALA A 191 40.53 27.73 -47.46
C ALA A 191 40.88 26.27 -47.15
N ARG A 192 42.12 25.81 -47.45
CA ARG A 192 42.59 24.47 -47.09
C ARG A 192 42.69 24.29 -45.58
N ARG A 193 43.17 25.30 -44.83
CA ARG A 193 43.23 25.27 -43.35
C ARG A 193 41.84 25.13 -42.75
N LYS A 194 40.89 25.99 -43.15
CA LYS A 194 39.50 25.94 -42.65
C LYS A 194 38.78 24.67 -43.11
N GLY A 195 39.01 24.21 -44.35
CA GLY A 195 38.44 22.96 -44.87
C GLY A 195 38.99 21.71 -44.18
N ALA A 196 40.27 21.70 -43.79
CA ALA A 196 40.90 20.59 -43.08
C ALA A 196 40.22 20.29 -41.73
N VAL A 197 39.62 21.29 -41.08
CA VAL A 197 38.92 21.13 -39.79
C VAL A 197 37.41 20.93 -39.93
N ALA A 198 36.86 20.95 -41.15
CA ALA A 198 35.45 20.68 -41.41
C ALA A 198 34.93 19.34 -40.84
N PRO A 199 35.72 18.24 -40.78
CA PRO A 199 35.27 16.99 -40.15
C PRO A 199 34.78 17.15 -38.70
N PHE A 200 35.31 18.13 -37.95
CA PHE A 200 34.83 18.40 -36.59
C PHE A 200 33.39 18.90 -36.55
N LEU A 201 32.88 19.57 -37.59
CA LEU A 201 31.46 19.94 -37.67
C LEU A 201 30.57 18.71 -37.84
N VAL A 202 31.01 17.72 -38.63
CA VAL A 202 30.29 16.44 -38.76
C VAL A 202 30.26 15.73 -37.41
N LEU A 203 31.39 15.74 -36.68
CA LEU A 203 31.44 15.20 -35.33
C LEU A 203 30.52 15.93 -34.35
N VAL A 204 30.41 17.27 -34.45
CA VAL A 204 29.43 18.06 -33.67
C VAL A 204 28.01 17.60 -33.96
N GLY A 205 27.64 17.43 -35.23
CA GLY A 205 26.31 16.95 -35.62
C GLY A 205 25.99 15.55 -35.09
N ILE A 206 26.91 14.59 -35.27
CA ILE A 206 26.75 13.21 -34.76
C ILE A 206 26.64 13.21 -33.24
N SER A 207 27.50 13.97 -32.56
CA SER A 207 27.52 14.04 -31.09
C SER A 207 26.27 14.72 -30.54
N ALA A 208 25.68 15.69 -31.26
CA ALA A 208 24.42 16.33 -30.88
C ALA A 208 23.27 15.33 -30.94
N LEU A 209 23.17 14.58 -32.05
CA LEU A 209 22.17 13.53 -32.23
C LEU A 209 22.30 12.44 -31.15
N LEU A 210 23.52 11.97 -30.88
CA LEU A 210 23.77 10.98 -29.83
C LEU A 210 23.43 11.52 -28.44
N THR A 211 23.74 12.78 -28.14
CA THR A 211 23.37 13.41 -26.86
C THR A 211 21.87 13.42 -26.69
N LEU A 212 21.11 13.90 -27.68
CA LEU A 212 19.65 13.95 -27.64
C LEU A 212 19.02 12.55 -27.56
N LEU A 213 19.51 11.60 -28.37
CA LEU A 213 19.03 10.23 -28.39
C LEU A 213 19.19 9.56 -27.03
N HIS A 214 20.36 9.67 -26.41
CA HIS A 214 20.61 9.04 -25.12
C HIS A 214 19.93 9.77 -23.95
N LEU A 215 19.72 11.09 -24.04
CA LEU A 215 18.84 11.79 -23.08
C LEU A 215 17.39 11.34 -23.21
N ALA A 216 16.89 11.12 -24.43
CA ALA A 216 15.54 10.59 -24.67
C ALA A 216 15.40 9.17 -24.10
N PHE A 217 16.37 8.29 -24.37
CA PHE A 217 16.38 6.95 -23.78
C PHE A 217 16.47 6.97 -22.25
N PHE A 218 17.25 7.88 -21.66
CA PHE A 218 17.30 8.04 -20.22
C PHE A 218 15.98 8.56 -19.64
N ARG A 219 15.30 9.48 -20.34
CA ARG A 219 13.99 9.97 -19.91
C ARG A 219 12.92 8.88 -19.96
N TYR A 220 12.96 8.01 -20.96
CA TYR A 220 12.05 6.86 -21.06
C TYR A 220 12.36 5.76 -20.05
N ASN A 221 13.65 5.50 -19.79
CA ASN A 221 14.10 4.48 -18.82
C ASN A 221 15.19 5.03 -17.86
N PRO A 222 14.80 5.74 -16.79
CA PRO A 222 15.74 6.32 -15.83
C PRO A 222 16.55 5.29 -15.03
N ALA A 223 16.09 4.04 -14.97
CA ALA A 223 16.83 2.95 -14.33
C ALA A 223 18.12 2.63 -15.09
N GLN A 224 18.11 2.75 -16.42
CA GLN A 224 19.28 2.53 -17.27
C GLN A 224 20.19 3.77 -17.31
N ARG A 225 20.82 4.09 -16.17
CA ARG A 225 21.72 5.27 -16.01
C ARG A 225 22.90 5.31 -16.98
N ALA A 226 23.23 4.20 -17.64
CA ALA A 226 24.23 4.16 -18.71
C ALA A 226 23.92 5.18 -19.83
N ASN A 227 22.65 5.40 -20.16
CA ASN A 227 22.22 6.38 -21.15
C ASN A 227 22.59 7.81 -20.74
N LEU A 228 22.38 8.18 -19.47
CA LEU A 228 22.76 9.51 -18.96
C LEU A 228 24.28 9.76 -19.06
N TYR A 229 25.08 8.77 -18.64
CA TYR A 229 26.53 8.89 -18.68
C TYR A 229 27.07 8.95 -20.11
N PHE A 230 26.44 8.20 -21.02
CA PHE A 230 26.81 8.24 -22.42
C PHE A 230 26.37 9.53 -23.12
N ALA A 231 25.23 10.12 -22.73
CA ALA A 231 24.87 11.48 -23.12
C ALA A 231 25.92 12.50 -22.62
N GLY A 232 26.45 12.36 -21.40
CA GLY A 232 27.57 13.17 -20.92
C GLY A 232 28.84 13.02 -21.77
N PHE A 233 29.15 11.80 -22.21
CA PHE A 233 30.23 11.53 -23.17
C PHE A 233 29.98 12.25 -24.50
N ALA A 234 28.82 12.07 -25.12
CA ALA A 234 28.49 12.70 -26.39
C ALA A 234 28.48 14.23 -26.29
N LEU A 235 27.96 14.79 -25.20
CA LEU A 235 27.93 16.23 -24.96
C LEU A 235 29.34 16.82 -24.83
N THR A 236 30.26 16.13 -24.14
CA THR A 236 31.64 16.60 -23.99
C THR A 236 32.43 16.49 -25.29
N VAL A 237 32.18 15.47 -26.12
CA VAL A 237 32.71 15.39 -27.49
C VAL A 237 32.16 16.50 -28.36
N LEU A 238 30.86 16.80 -28.27
CA LEU A 238 30.21 17.91 -28.98
C LEU A 238 30.87 19.24 -28.62
N LEU A 239 30.91 19.58 -27.33
CA LEU A 239 31.43 20.87 -26.87
C LEU A 239 32.93 20.98 -27.17
N GLY A 240 33.69 19.90 -26.98
CA GLY A 240 35.12 19.86 -27.30
C GLY A 240 35.38 20.08 -28.79
N SER A 241 34.63 19.39 -29.66
CA SER A 241 34.77 19.50 -31.12
C SER A 241 34.33 20.86 -31.65
N LEU A 242 33.23 21.40 -31.10
CA LEU A 242 32.75 22.74 -31.44
C LEU A 242 33.76 23.82 -31.02
N THR A 243 34.30 23.71 -29.81
CA THR A 243 35.31 24.64 -29.29
C THR A 243 36.61 24.55 -30.10
N TYR A 244 37.03 23.34 -30.49
CA TYR A 244 38.19 23.13 -31.35
C TYR A 244 37.99 23.67 -32.77
N TYR A 245 36.80 23.47 -33.35
CA TYR A 245 36.44 24.03 -34.64
C TYR A 245 36.48 25.56 -34.58
N TYR A 246 35.82 26.15 -33.57
CA TYR A 246 35.83 27.59 -33.32
C TYR A 246 37.25 28.13 -33.18
N TYR A 247 38.11 27.45 -32.42
CA TYR A 247 39.54 27.79 -32.31
C TYR A 247 40.25 27.79 -33.67
N SER A 248 39.92 26.84 -34.53
CA SER A 248 40.64 26.61 -35.77
C SER A 248 40.23 27.55 -36.91
N VAL A 249 38.99 28.06 -36.91
CA VAL A 249 38.46 28.92 -37.98
C VAL A 249 38.37 30.40 -37.62
N SER A 250 38.44 30.73 -36.32
CA SER A 250 38.33 32.10 -35.82
C SER A 250 39.70 32.77 -35.75
N ASP A 251 39.72 34.06 -36.07
CA ASP A 251 40.88 34.90 -35.85
C ASP A 251 40.73 35.56 -34.48
N PHE A 252 41.64 35.24 -33.55
CA PHE A 252 41.55 35.73 -32.17
C PHE A 252 42.30 37.05 -32.01
N PRO A 253 41.68 38.11 -31.48
CA PRO A 253 42.33 39.40 -31.27
C PRO A 253 43.50 39.35 -30.30
N ALA A 254 43.47 38.43 -29.33
CA ALA A 254 44.54 38.24 -28.35
C ALA A 254 44.99 36.77 -28.35
N PRO A 255 46.30 36.48 -28.46
CA PRO A 255 46.83 35.10 -28.42
C PRO A 255 46.42 34.34 -27.15
N VAL A 256 46.30 35.01 -26.00
CA VAL A 256 45.83 34.44 -24.71
C VAL A 256 44.44 33.83 -24.81
N PHE A 257 43.55 34.52 -25.50
CA PHE A 257 42.17 34.09 -25.59
C PHE A 257 42.06 32.85 -26.45
N GLY A 258 42.72 32.83 -27.62
CA GLY A 258 42.82 31.62 -28.46
C GLY A 258 43.44 30.44 -27.72
N MET A 259 44.48 30.66 -26.91
CA MET A 259 45.07 29.62 -26.05
C MET A 259 44.05 29.03 -25.08
N SER A 260 43.29 29.89 -24.41
CA SER A 260 42.29 29.48 -23.41
C SER A 260 41.20 28.63 -24.07
N VAL A 261 40.72 29.03 -25.26
CA VAL A 261 39.75 28.26 -26.06
C VAL A 261 40.31 26.88 -26.42
N LEU A 262 41.56 26.80 -26.88
CA LEU A 262 42.19 25.51 -27.20
C LEU A 262 42.35 24.62 -25.96
N THR A 263 42.71 25.20 -24.81
CA THR A 263 42.81 24.46 -23.55
C THR A 263 41.45 23.89 -23.15
N VAL A 264 40.37 24.67 -23.23
CA VAL A 264 39.01 24.20 -22.97
C VAL A 264 38.63 23.04 -23.90
N ALA A 265 38.92 23.16 -25.20
CA ALA A 265 38.65 22.09 -26.17
C ALA A 265 39.37 20.78 -25.80
N ARG A 266 40.65 20.87 -25.39
CA ARG A 266 41.44 19.72 -24.94
C ARG A 266 40.89 19.10 -23.67
N THR A 267 40.55 19.90 -22.67
CA THR A 267 39.99 19.39 -21.39
C THR A 267 38.66 18.69 -21.59
N LEU A 268 37.77 19.24 -22.44
CA LEU A 268 36.50 18.61 -22.79
C LEU A 268 36.71 17.27 -23.53
N GLY A 269 37.66 17.23 -24.47
CA GLY A 269 38.02 16.00 -25.17
C GLY A 269 38.48 14.89 -24.21
N ILE A 270 39.31 15.23 -23.22
CA ILE A 270 39.79 14.26 -22.21
C ILE A 270 38.66 13.81 -21.28
N MET A 271 37.79 14.74 -20.86
CA MET A 271 36.66 14.46 -19.98
C MET A 271 35.69 13.43 -20.59
N SER A 272 35.56 13.40 -21.91
CA SER A 272 34.74 12.40 -22.61
C SER A 272 35.14 10.96 -22.24
N GLY A 273 36.43 10.67 -22.09
CA GLY A 273 36.92 9.35 -21.67
C GLY A 273 36.43 8.93 -20.28
N LEU A 274 36.26 9.89 -19.35
CA LEU A 274 35.75 9.62 -18.01
C LEU A 274 34.25 9.35 -17.98
N TRP A 275 33.48 10.08 -18.79
CA TRP A 275 32.05 9.80 -18.98
C TRP A 275 31.82 8.43 -19.61
N SER A 276 32.60 8.09 -20.64
CA SER A 276 32.56 6.77 -21.28
C SER A 276 32.90 5.66 -20.29
N MET A 277 33.94 5.85 -19.46
CA MET A 277 34.29 4.93 -18.38
C MET A 277 33.13 4.78 -17.37
N ARG A 278 32.50 5.88 -16.96
CA ARG A 278 31.34 5.86 -16.04
C ARG A 278 30.14 5.14 -16.62
N ALA A 279 29.91 5.29 -17.94
CA ALA A 279 28.86 4.59 -18.67
C ALA A 279 29.11 3.08 -18.66
N LEU A 280 30.34 2.62 -18.92
CA LEU A 280 30.70 1.21 -18.86
C LEU A 280 30.53 0.61 -17.45
N TYR A 281 30.86 1.34 -16.38
CA TYR A 281 30.57 0.90 -15.01
C TYR A 281 29.07 0.66 -14.79
N ALA A 282 28.22 1.59 -15.27
CA ALA A 282 26.76 1.43 -15.16
C ALA A 282 26.24 0.26 -16.00
N LEU A 283 26.74 0.14 -17.22
CA LEU A 283 26.29 -0.83 -18.22
C LEU A 283 26.68 -2.27 -17.84
N PHE A 284 27.91 -2.48 -17.35
CA PHE A 284 28.36 -3.79 -16.88
C PHE A 284 28.07 -4.03 -15.39
N THR A 285 27.30 -3.17 -14.73
CA THR A 285 26.96 -3.25 -13.29
C THR A 285 28.18 -3.44 -12.38
N LEU A 286 29.28 -2.77 -12.75
CA LEU A 286 30.54 -2.77 -11.99
C LEU A 286 30.52 -1.62 -10.96
N ARG A 287 31.11 -1.83 -9.79
CA ARG A 287 31.25 -0.78 -8.77
C ARG A 287 32.50 0.08 -9.07
N PRO A 288 32.38 1.42 -9.15
CA PRO A 288 33.53 2.31 -9.29
C PRO A 288 34.44 2.17 -8.05
N GLY A 289 35.72 1.92 -8.26
CA GLY A 289 36.71 1.73 -7.19
C GLY A 289 37.72 2.88 -7.10
N ARG A 290 38.77 2.68 -6.27
CA ARG A 290 39.87 3.65 -6.10
C ARG A 290 40.55 4.04 -7.41
N LEU A 291 40.66 3.10 -8.35
CA LEU A 291 41.22 3.36 -9.68
C LEU A 291 40.41 4.40 -10.47
N TYR A 292 39.08 4.34 -10.42
CA TYR A 292 38.21 5.33 -11.07
C TYR A 292 38.35 6.72 -10.41
N ALA A 293 38.45 6.77 -9.08
CA ALA A 293 38.71 8.03 -8.37
C ALA A 293 40.09 8.62 -8.75
N ALA A 294 41.12 7.78 -8.90
CA ALA A 294 42.44 8.20 -9.34
C ALA A 294 42.42 8.83 -10.76
N PHE A 295 41.58 8.35 -11.67
CA PHE A 295 41.39 8.97 -12.98
C PHE A 295 40.80 10.38 -12.90
N TRP A 296 39.84 10.64 -11.99
CA TRP A 296 39.32 11.99 -11.78
C TRP A 296 40.35 12.94 -11.17
N VAL A 297 41.12 12.47 -10.18
CA VAL A 297 42.23 13.26 -9.61
C VAL A 297 43.29 13.56 -10.67
N GLY A 298 43.65 12.55 -11.47
CA GLY A 298 44.59 12.70 -12.58
C GLY A 298 44.10 13.68 -13.65
N TYR A 299 42.80 13.68 -13.95
CA TYR A 299 42.18 14.67 -14.83
C TYR A 299 42.29 16.08 -14.26
N GLY A 300 42.00 16.28 -12.97
CA GLY A 300 42.18 17.59 -12.32
C GLY A 300 43.62 18.10 -12.40
N ALA A 301 44.60 17.24 -12.11
CA ALA A 301 46.02 17.58 -12.23
C ALA A 301 46.42 17.91 -13.68
N LEU A 302 45.87 17.18 -14.65
CA LEU A 302 46.12 17.41 -16.07
C LEU A 302 45.49 18.71 -16.58
N VAL A 303 44.29 19.07 -16.12
CA VAL A 303 43.66 20.37 -16.41
C VAL A 303 44.53 21.50 -15.90
N VAL A 304 45.03 21.41 -14.66
CA VAL A 304 45.96 22.40 -14.09
C VAL A 304 47.23 22.48 -14.94
N LEU A 305 47.82 21.36 -15.31
CA LEU A 305 49.01 21.32 -16.18
C LEU A 305 48.76 21.97 -17.56
N LEU A 306 47.61 21.72 -18.17
CA LEU A 306 47.23 22.30 -19.47
C LEU A 306 46.97 23.80 -19.39
N ILE A 307 46.46 24.29 -18.26
CA ILE A 307 46.29 25.74 -18.01
C ILE A 307 47.66 26.39 -17.80
N LEU A 308 48.52 25.82 -16.96
CA LEU A 308 49.82 26.40 -16.62
C LEU A 308 50.84 26.33 -17.75
N ALA A 309 50.71 25.34 -18.64
CA ALA A 309 51.72 25.01 -19.64
C ALA A 309 51.11 24.52 -20.98
N PRO A 310 50.24 25.30 -21.65
CA PRO A 310 49.44 24.86 -22.80
C PRO A 310 50.24 24.45 -24.05
N TYR A 311 51.48 24.95 -24.19
CA TYR A 311 52.40 24.62 -25.29
C TYR A 311 53.61 23.78 -24.85
N HIS A 312 53.69 23.42 -23.57
CA HIS A 312 54.80 22.59 -23.12
C HIS A 312 54.62 21.16 -23.66
N PRO A 313 55.64 20.55 -24.28
CA PRO A 313 55.53 19.22 -24.87
C PRO A 313 55.13 18.17 -23.82
N ALA A 314 55.59 18.30 -22.57
CA ALA A 314 55.18 17.41 -21.49
C ALA A 314 53.67 17.48 -21.16
N ALA A 315 53.02 18.64 -21.31
CA ALA A 315 51.57 18.77 -21.09
C ALA A 315 50.78 18.04 -22.19
N LEU A 316 51.25 18.15 -23.45
CA LEU A 316 50.69 17.41 -24.57
C LEU A 316 50.89 15.90 -24.41
N LEU A 317 52.08 15.46 -24.00
CA LEU A 317 52.39 14.05 -23.74
C LEU A 317 51.56 13.50 -22.58
N ALA A 318 51.39 14.27 -21.49
CA ALA A 318 50.53 13.89 -20.37
C ALA A 318 49.08 13.73 -20.81
N MET A 319 48.59 14.61 -21.68
CA MET A 319 47.25 14.50 -22.27
C MET A 319 47.08 13.23 -23.10
N VAL A 320 48.00 12.96 -24.02
CA VAL A 320 47.96 11.74 -24.84
C VAL A 320 48.06 10.49 -23.97
N GLY A 321 48.96 10.49 -22.98
CA GLY A 321 49.13 9.40 -22.03
C GLY A 321 47.85 9.13 -21.23
N PHE A 322 47.17 10.17 -20.77
CA PHE A 322 45.89 10.04 -20.07
C PHE A 322 44.79 9.47 -20.98
N GLY A 323 44.72 9.89 -22.24
CA GLY A 323 43.82 9.32 -23.24
C GLY A 323 44.07 7.82 -23.48
N ILE A 324 45.34 7.40 -23.54
CA ILE A 324 45.72 5.99 -23.66
C ILE A 324 45.32 5.21 -22.41
N LEU A 325 45.58 5.74 -21.20
CA LEU A 325 45.24 5.06 -19.94
C LEU A 325 43.74 4.88 -19.77
N THR A 326 42.93 5.90 -20.08
CA THR A 326 41.47 5.81 -20.03
C THR A 326 40.95 4.76 -21.02
N THR A 327 41.47 4.75 -22.25
CA THR A 327 41.11 3.76 -23.27
C THR A 327 41.52 2.33 -22.86
N ALA A 328 42.71 2.16 -22.28
CA ALA A 328 43.20 0.87 -21.79
C ALA A 328 42.31 0.31 -20.68
N GLU A 329 41.86 1.17 -19.77
CA GLU A 329 40.95 0.78 -18.69
C GLU A 329 39.55 0.44 -19.20
N GLN A 330 39.03 1.19 -20.19
CA GLN A 330 37.78 0.85 -20.86
C GLN A 330 37.84 -0.51 -21.57
N LEU A 331 38.97 -0.82 -22.22
CA LEU A 331 39.21 -2.11 -22.83
C LEU A 331 39.33 -3.23 -21.78
N ARG A 332 39.98 -2.97 -20.63
CA ARG A 332 40.06 -3.90 -19.49
C ARG A 332 38.66 -4.25 -18.96
N MET A 333 37.79 -3.25 -18.78
CA MET A 333 36.41 -3.48 -18.33
C MET A 333 35.60 -4.27 -19.37
N THR A 334 35.74 -3.94 -20.65
CA THR A 334 35.03 -4.62 -21.74
C THR A 334 35.47 -6.07 -21.88
N THR A 335 36.79 -6.33 -21.84
CA THR A 335 37.34 -7.69 -21.88
C THR A 335 36.96 -8.51 -20.65
N GLN A 336 36.93 -7.90 -19.46
CA GLN A 336 36.41 -8.53 -18.25
C GLN A 336 34.93 -8.91 -18.41
N ALA A 337 34.09 -8.01 -18.93
CA ALA A 337 32.68 -8.27 -19.16
C ALA A 337 32.46 -9.41 -20.18
N MET A 338 33.25 -9.46 -21.26
CA MET A 338 33.24 -10.56 -22.23
C MET A 338 33.61 -11.89 -21.58
N ARG A 339 34.66 -11.94 -20.75
CA ARG A 339 35.07 -13.15 -20.01
C ARG A 339 34.02 -13.64 -19.02
N GLN A 340 33.26 -12.71 -18.44
CA GLN A 340 32.15 -13.03 -17.54
C GLN A 340 30.86 -13.44 -18.28
N GLY A 341 30.90 -13.56 -19.62
CA GLY A 341 29.72 -13.91 -20.42
C GLY A 341 28.61 -12.85 -20.38
N LYS A 342 28.94 -11.59 -20.06
CA LYS A 342 27.96 -10.49 -20.11
C LYS A 342 27.44 -10.37 -21.54
N ARG A 343 26.13 -10.52 -21.70
CA ARG A 343 25.44 -10.43 -22.99
C ARG A 343 25.83 -9.13 -23.69
N GLY A 344 26.04 -9.20 -25.01
CA GLY A 344 26.36 -8.08 -25.90
C GLY A 344 27.69 -7.33 -25.65
N ALA A 345 28.48 -7.68 -24.63
CA ALA A 345 29.77 -7.04 -24.37
C ALA A 345 30.74 -7.09 -25.57
N GLY A 346 30.60 -8.11 -26.43
CA GLY A 346 31.36 -8.23 -27.68
C GLY A 346 31.08 -7.12 -28.70
N ILE A 347 29.88 -6.51 -28.71
CA ILE A 347 29.54 -5.37 -29.60
C ILE A 347 30.36 -4.15 -29.20
N ILE A 348 30.44 -3.88 -27.90
CA ILE A 348 31.28 -2.82 -27.36
C ILE A 348 32.76 -3.12 -27.64
N GLY A 349 33.19 -4.37 -27.45
CA GLY A 349 34.54 -4.82 -27.77
C GLY A 349 34.94 -4.60 -29.24
N ALA A 350 34.03 -4.88 -30.18
CA ALA A 350 34.23 -4.62 -31.61
C ALA A 350 34.40 -3.12 -31.89
N GLY A 351 33.60 -2.25 -31.26
CA GLY A 351 33.75 -0.80 -31.37
C GLY A 351 35.13 -0.31 -30.93
N TYR A 352 35.64 -0.79 -29.79
CA TYR A 352 37.00 -0.49 -29.32
C TYR A 352 38.09 -1.08 -30.22
N ALA A 353 37.88 -2.26 -30.81
CA ALA A 353 38.82 -2.84 -31.76
C ALA A 353 38.94 -1.99 -33.03
N CYS A 354 37.81 -1.55 -33.60
CA CYS A 354 37.78 -0.64 -34.74
C CYS A 354 38.44 0.70 -34.41
N GLU A 355 38.21 1.23 -33.20
CA GLU A 355 38.88 2.44 -32.73
C GLU A 355 40.40 2.27 -32.71
N LEU A 356 40.92 1.18 -32.14
CA LEU A 356 42.36 0.92 -32.10
C LEU A 356 42.95 0.84 -33.52
N LEU A 357 42.27 0.16 -34.45
CA LEU A 357 42.69 0.10 -35.85
C LEU A 357 42.72 1.49 -36.50
N ALA A 358 41.71 2.32 -36.28
CA ALA A 358 41.68 3.70 -36.75
C ALA A 358 42.80 4.55 -36.10
N GLY A 359 43.12 4.30 -34.83
CA GLY A 359 44.25 4.90 -34.13
C GLY A 359 45.61 4.52 -34.74
N PHE A 360 45.81 3.25 -35.09
CA PHE A 360 47.02 2.80 -35.82
C PHE A 360 47.12 3.44 -37.21
N ALA A 361 45.99 3.56 -37.93
CA ALA A 361 45.94 4.27 -39.19
C ALA A 361 46.32 5.75 -39.03
N CYS A 362 45.89 6.42 -37.93
CA CYS A 362 46.32 7.78 -37.62
C CYS A 362 47.84 7.88 -37.51
N ILE A 363 48.50 6.95 -36.81
CA ILE A 363 49.96 6.94 -36.67
C ILE A 363 50.64 6.82 -38.04
N GLY A 364 50.17 5.90 -38.89
CA GLY A 364 50.68 5.74 -40.25
C GLY A 364 50.51 7.00 -41.10
N VAL A 365 49.36 7.66 -41.02
CA VAL A 365 49.10 8.92 -41.72
C VAL A 365 49.96 10.07 -41.18
N ILE A 366 50.18 10.15 -39.86
CA ILE A 366 51.07 11.17 -39.27
C ILE A 366 52.49 11.03 -39.82
N VAL A 367 52.99 9.78 -39.95
CA VAL A 367 54.33 9.48 -40.45
C VAL A 367 54.46 9.77 -41.95
N LEU A 368 53.47 9.36 -42.75
CA LEU A 368 53.54 9.43 -44.20
C LEU A 368 53.05 10.77 -44.78
N TYR A 369 52.07 11.40 -44.14
CA TYR A 369 51.35 12.58 -44.64
C TYR A 369 50.95 13.54 -43.51
N PRO A 370 51.87 14.36 -42.98
CA PRO A 370 51.64 15.23 -41.81
C PRO A 370 50.64 16.40 -42.02
N ASN A 371 49.83 16.41 -43.09
CA ASN A 371 48.73 17.36 -43.33
C ASN A 371 47.53 16.57 -43.89
N GLY A 372 46.26 16.87 -43.65
CA GLY A 372 45.56 17.90 -42.90
C GLY A 372 44.06 17.58 -42.87
N LEU A 373 43.50 16.94 -43.90
CA LEU A 373 42.11 16.44 -43.90
C LEU A 373 42.02 14.97 -43.43
N LEU A 374 42.83 14.09 -44.02
CA LEU A 374 42.80 12.64 -43.74
C LEU A 374 43.04 12.33 -42.26
N LEU A 375 44.01 13.01 -41.63
CA LEU A 375 44.27 12.87 -40.20
C LEU A 375 43.04 13.28 -39.36
N ASN A 376 42.41 14.41 -39.67
CA ASN A 376 41.23 14.88 -38.94
C ASN A 376 40.01 13.97 -39.15
N LEU A 377 39.86 13.38 -40.35
CA LEU A 377 38.84 12.36 -40.61
C LEU A 377 39.07 11.10 -39.76
N LEU A 378 40.31 10.63 -39.66
CA LEU A 378 40.63 9.45 -38.84
C LEU A 378 40.45 9.73 -37.34
N LEU A 379 40.83 10.93 -36.86
CA LEU A 379 40.59 11.36 -35.47
C LEU A 379 39.10 11.53 -35.15
N MET A 380 38.29 11.96 -36.12
CA MET A 380 36.84 11.94 -36.01
C MET A 380 36.34 10.48 -35.90
N LEU A 381 36.85 9.59 -36.76
CA LEU A 381 36.41 8.19 -36.81
C LEU A 381 36.68 7.47 -35.48
N THR A 382 37.84 7.67 -34.85
CA THR A 382 38.15 7.09 -33.53
C THR A 382 37.13 7.52 -32.46
N SER A 383 36.67 8.77 -32.51
CA SER A 383 35.67 9.29 -31.57
C SER A 383 34.28 8.67 -31.78
N VAL A 384 33.90 8.43 -33.05
CA VAL A 384 32.57 7.89 -33.42
C VAL A 384 32.49 6.37 -33.21
N LEU A 385 33.54 5.61 -33.52
CA LEU A 385 33.50 4.14 -33.49
C LEU A 385 33.22 3.59 -32.08
N ARG A 386 33.85 4.18 -31.06
CA ARG A 386 33.56 3.84 -29.66
C ARG A 386 32.11 4.16 -29.29
N ALA A 387 31.63 5.33 -29.72
CA ALA A 387 30.28 5.77 -29.46
C ALA A 387 29.25 4.80 -30.06
N LEU A 388 29.45 4.45 -31.32
CA LEU A 388 28.59 3.55 -32.08
C LEU A 388 28.49 2.17 -31.41
N GLY A 389 29.61 1.59 -30.95
CA GLY A 389 29.61 0.29 -30.27
C GLY A 389 28.72 0.27 -29.02
N ILE A 390 28.76 1.32 -28.20
CA ILE A 390 27.93 1.44 -27.00
C ILE A 390 26.46 1.71 -27.35
N SER A 391 26.20 2.58 -28.33
CA SER A 391 24.83 2.86 -28.79
C SER A 391 24.15 1.64 -29.42
N LEU A 392 24.86 0.87 -30.25
CA LEU A 392 24.34 -0.38 -30.83
C LEU A 392 24.05 -1.44 -29.75
N PHE A 393 24.92 -1.53 -28.75
CA PHE A 393 24.67 -2.41 -27.61
C PHE A 393 23.39 -2.02 -26.86
N LEU A 394 23.24 -0.74 -26.50
CA LEU A 394 22.08 -0.25 -25.75
C LEU A 394 20.78 -0.40 -26.56
N ALA A 395 20.82 -0.14 -27.88
CA ALA A 395 19.68 -0.34 -28.77
C ALA A 395 19.26 -1.82 -28.84
N ARG A 396 20.22 -2.74 -28.90
CA ARG A 396 19.95 -4.18 -28.86
C ARG A 396 19.33 -4.63 -27.55
N GLU A 397 19.86 -4.18 -26.41
CA GLU A 397 19.28 -4.51 -25.09
C GLU A 397 17.86 -3.95 -24.96
N PHE A 398 17.62 -2.72 -25.40
CA PHE A 398 16.28 -2.14 -25.43
C PHE A 398 15.30 -2.96 -26.28
N ALA A 399 15.73 -3.41 -27.47
CA ALA A 399 14.90 -4.25 -28.34
C ALA A 399 14.57 -5.60 -27.69
N LEU A 400 15.55 -6.25 -27.04
CA LEU A 400 15.34 -7.52 -26.34
C LEU A 400 14.42 -7.37 -25.12
N ASP A 401 14.62 -6.32 -24.33
CA ASP A 401 13.75 -6.01 -23.18
C ASP A 401 12.31 -5.75 -23.64
N SER A 402 12.13 -5.02 -24.75
CA SER A 402 10.81 -4.77 -25.34
C SER A 402 10.13 -6.07 -25.81
N GLN A 403 10.86 -6.97 -26.46
CA GLN A 403 10.32 -8.28 -26.87
C GLN A 403 9.95 -9.15 -25.67
N LEU A 404 10.81 -9.19 -24.65
CA LEU A 404 10.52 -9.92 -23.42
C LEU A 404 9.28 -9.37 -22.70
N LEU A 405 9.13 -8.04 -22.67
CA LEU A 405 7.97 -7.40 -22.07
C LEU A 405 6.68 -7.76 -22.81
N GLN A 406 6.71 -7.80 -24.15
CA GLN A 406 5.56 -8.24 -24.94
C GLN A 406 5.16 -9.70 -24.65
N VAL A 407 6.15 -10.60 -24.52
CA VAL A 407 5.88 -12.01 -24.15
C VAL A 407 5.29 -12.12 -22.74
N LYS A 408 5.82 -11.38 -21.77
CA LYS A 408 5.26 -11.37 -20.41
C LYS A 408 3.85 -10.80 -20.37
N LEU A 409 3.58 -9.77 -21.18
CA LEU A 409 2.27 -9.14 -21.25
C LEU A 409 1.23 -10.10 -21.84
N SER A 410 1.57 -10.82 -22.91
CA SER A 410 0.68 -11.85 -23.48
C SER A 410 0.48 -13.05 -22.53
N GLU A 411 1.49 -13.42 -21.75
CA GLU A 411 1.35 -14.44 -20.71
C GLU A 411 0.37 -13.99 -19.60
N VAL A 412 0.48 -12.75 -19.13
CA VAL A 412 -0.44 -12.16 -18.14
C VAL A 412 -1.86 -12.08 -18.69
N GLU A 413 -2.04 -11.64 -19.92
CA GLU A 413 -3.35 -11.60 -20.58
C GLU A 413 -3.97 -13.00 -20.64
N ARG A 414 -3.19 -14.02 -21.03
CA ARG A 414 -3.65 -15.42 -21.06
C ARG A 414 -4.05 -15.93 -19.66
N LEU A 415 -3.22 -15.68 -18.64
CA LEU A 415 -3.50 -16.10 -17.27
C LEU A 415 -4.74 -15.38 -16.70
N SER A 416 -4.92 -14.09 -17.03
CA SER A 416 -6.11 -13.32 -16.66
C SER A 416 -7.36 -13.91 -17.31
N ALA A 417 -7.31 -14.25 -18.59
CA ALA A 417 -8.43 -14.88 -19.30
C ALA A 417 -8.78 -16.26 -18.71
N GLN A 418 -7.78 -17.08 -18.36
CA GLN A 418 -7.99 -18.36 -17.70
C GLN A 418 -8.62 -18.21 -16.32
N THR A 419 -8.15 -17.26 -15.51
CA THR A 419 -8.69 -17.00 -14.18
C THR A 419 -10.15 -16.53 -14.26
N LEU A 420 -10.47 -15.68 -15.24
CA LEU A 420 -11.84 -15.22 -15.46
C LEU A 420 -12.78 -16.38 -15.84
N ALA A 421 -12.35 -17.28 -16.73
CA ALA A 421 -13.12 -18.46 -17.10
C ALA A 421 -13.34 -19.40 -15.90
N GLN A 422 -12.31 -19.64 -15.08
CA GLN A 422 -12.44 -20.44 -13.86
C GLN A 422 -13.42 -19.83 -12.85
N GLU A 423 -13.42 -18.51 -12.69
CA GLU A 423 -14.36 -17.83 -11.80
C GLU A 423 -15.79 -17.93 -12.32
N GLN A 424 -16.00 -17.83 -13.64
CA GLN A 424 -17.31 -18.03 -14.27
C GLN A 424 -17.83 -19.47 -14.07
N ASP A 425 -16.99 -20.48 -14.31
CA ASP A 425 -17.34 -21.89 -14.08
C ASP A 425 -17.70 -22.16 -12.61
N LYS A 426 -16.92 -21.57 -11.69
CA LYS A 426 -17.18 -21.66 -10.25
C LYS A 426 -18.50 -20.99 -9.87
N GLN A 427 -18.80 -19.82 -10.43
CA GLN A 427 -20.08 -19.14 -10.20
C GLN A 427 -21.27 -19.96 -10.72
N ALA A 428 -21.14 -20.56 -11.91
CA ALA A 428 -22.17 -21.45 -12.46
C ALA A 428 -22.40 -22.68 -11.59
N LEU A 429 -21.31 -23.31 -11.09
CA LEU A 429 -21.40 -24.45 -10.18
C LEU A 429 -22.06 -24.06 -8.84
N LEU A 430 -21.69 -22.92 -8.27
CA LEU A 430 -22.29 -22.41 -7.02
C LEU A 430 -23.79 -22.11 -7.20
N ALA A 431 -24.18 -21.53 -8.33
CA ALA A 431 -25.59 -21.28 -8.64
C ALA A 431 -26.39 -22.59 -8.71
N ALA A 432 -25.87 -23.61 -9.41
CA ALA A 432 -26.52 -24.92 -9.50
C ALA A 432 -26.59 -25.65 -8.13
N GLN A 433 -25.54 -25.53 -7.30
CA GLN A 433 -25.56 -26.07 -5.94
C GLN A 433 -26.58 -25.36 -5.05
N ASN A 434 -26.68 -24.04 -5.13
CA ASN A 434 -27.67 -23.27 -4.38
C ASN A 434 -29.11 -23.67 -4.77
N GLU A 435 -29.40 -23.83 -6.06
CA GLU A 435 -30.72 -24.29 -6.52
C GLU A 435 -31.05 -25.69 -5.98
N THR A 436 -30.08 -26.61 -6.01
CA THR A 436 -30.24 -27.96 -5.44
C THR A 436 -30.48 -27.91 -3.93
N LEU A 437 -29.73 -27.07 -3.21
CA LEU A 437 -29.89 -26.86 -1.77
C LEU A 437 -31.28 -26.29 -1.43
N GLU A 438 -31.76 -25.30 -2.18
CA GLU A 438 -33.10 -24.74 -1.99
C GLU A 438 -34.20 -25.80 -2.18
N GLN A 439 -34.09 -26.64 -3.21
CA GLN A 439 -35.02 -27.76 -3.42
C GLN A 439 -35.00 -28.76 -2.25
N GLN A 440 -33.81 -29.11 -1.73
CA GLN A 440 -33.69 -30.00 -0.57
C GLN A 440 -34.26 -29.39 0.70
N VAL A 441 -33.99 -28.11 0.95
CA VAL A 441 -34.55 -27.36 2.10
C VAL A 441 -36.07 -27.34 2.01
N GLN A 442 -36.63 -27.07 0.84
CA GLN A 442 -38.08 -27.07 0.62
C GLN A 442 -38.68 -28.45 0.91
N GLN A 443 -38.13 -29.52 0.33
CA GLN A 443 -38.59 -30.89 0.59
C GLN A 443 -38.52 -31.26 2.08
N ARG A 444 -37.41 -30.94 2.75
CA ARG A 444 -37.27 -31.22 4.19
C ARG A 444 -38.25 -30.42 5.04
N THR A 445 -38.51 -29.17 4.66
CA THR A 445 -39.47 -28.30 5.37
C THR A 445 -40.88 -28.87 5.25
N GLU A 446 -41.29 -29.32 4.06
CA GLU A 446 -42.59 -29.97 3.86
C GLU A 446 -42.71 -31.28 4.64
N GLN A 447 -41.66 -32.11 4.64
CA GLN A 447 -41.64 -33.36 5.41
C GLN A 447 -41.75 -33.07 6.91
N LEU A 448 -41.02 -32.08 7.41
CA LEU A 448 -41.05 -31.68 8.81
C LEU A 448 -42.43 -31.14 9.22
N GLN A 449 -43.07 -30.33 8.38
CA GLN A 449 -44.43 -29.84 8.62
C GLN A 449 -45.45 -30.97 8.73
N ARG A 450 -45.35 -32.00 7.87
CA ARG A 450 -46.20 -33.20 7.96
C ARG A 450 -45.97 -33.93 9.28
N SER A 451 -44.72 -34.23 9.62
CA SER A 451 -44.38 -34.89 10.89
C SER A 451 -44.85 -34.10 12.12
N LEU A 452 -44.75 -32.78 12.11
CA LEU A 452 -45.28 -31.93 13.19
C LEU A 452 -46.80 -32.00 13.29
N THR A 453 -47.50 -32.06 12.16
CA THR A 453 -48.96 -32.18 12.11
C THR A 453 -49.40 -33.53 12.68
N ASP A 454 -48.75 -34.61 12.27
CA ASP A 454 -49.02 -35.97 12.76
C ASP A 454 -48.73 -36.12 14.26
N LEU A 455 -47.63 -35.51 14.72
CA LEU A 455 -47.27 -35.50 16.13
C LEU A 455 -48.34 -34.79 16.96
N ARG A 456 -48.80 -33.61 16.52
CA ARG A 456 -49.88 -32.85 17.18
C ARG A 456 -51.18 -33.64 17.24
N ALA A 457 -51.56 -34.29 16.14
CA ALA A 457 -52.76 -35.13 16.09
C ALA A 457 -52.68 -36.30 17.07
N THR A 458 -51.52 -36.96 17.14
CA THR A 458 -51.26 -38.07 18.05
C THR A 458 -51.30 -37.63 19.51
N GLN A 459 -50.68 -36.49 19.84
CA GLN A 459 -50.71 -35.92 21.19
C GLN A 459 -52.14 -35.57 21.63
N ALA A 460 -52.94 -34.99 20.74
CA ALA A 460 -54.35 -34.71 21.03
C ALA A 460 -55.17 -35.98 21.30
N GLN A 461 -54.91 -37.05 20.54
CA GLN A 461 -55.54 -38.35 20.79
C GLN A 461 -55.13 -38.96 22.13
N LEU A 462 -53.87 -38.84 22.53
CA LEU A 462 -53.39 -39.34 23.83
C LEU A 462 -54.06 -38.60 24.99
N ILE A 463 -54.11 -37.27 24.94
CA ILE A 463 -54.80 -36.45 25.95
C ILE A 463 -56.28 -36.87 26.06
N GLN A 464 -56.96 -37.08 24.93
CA GLN A 464 -58.36 -37.51 24.93
C GLN A 464 -58.55 -38.89 25.55
N LYS A 465 -57.64 -39.84 25.29
CA LYS A 465 -57.68 -41.19 25.89
C LYS A 465 -57.45 -41.14 27.40
N GLU A 466 -56.50 -40.33 27.87
CA GLU A 466 -56.22 -40.15 29.30
C GLU A 466 -57.43 -39.54 30.02
N LYS A 467 -58.06 -38.52 29.43
CA LYS A 467 -59.30 -37.92 29.95
C LYS A 467 -60.46 -38.91 30.06
N MET A 468 -60.60 -39.81 29.08
CA MET A 468 -61.63 -40.85 29.08
C MET A 468 -61.37 -41.94 30.12
N ALA A 469 -60.10 -42.31 30.34
CA ALA A 469 -59.73 -43.27 31.37
C ALA A 469 -60.01 -42.73 32.78
N SER A 470 -59.60 -41.48 33.07
CA SER A 470 -59.87 -40.80 34.34
C SER A 470 -61.38 -40.63 34.60
N LEU A 471 -62.15 -40.25 33.57
CA LEU A 471 -63.60 -40.16 33.67
C LEU A 471 -64.24 -41.53 33.98
N GLY A 472 -63.72 -42.61 33.40
CA GLY A 472 -64.21 -43.97 33.65
C GLY A 472 -64.03 -44.42 35.10
N GLU A 473 -62.85 -44.17 35.68
CA GLU A 473 -62.54 -44.50 37.08
C GLU A 473 -63.41 -43.72 38.06
N LEU A 474 -63.59 -42.41 37.81
CA LEU A 474 -64.43 -41.54 38.64
C LEU A 474 -65.92 -41.90 38.56
N THR A 475 -66.42 -42.24 37.37
CA THR A 475 -67.82 -42.63 37.16
C THR A 475 -68.16 -43.93 37.89
N ALA A 476 -67.25 -44.91 37.90
CA ALA A 476 -67.43 -46.17 38.61
C ALA A 476 -67.50 -45.97 40.14
N GLY A 477 -66.63 -45.12 40.70
CA GLY A 477 -66.66 -44.77 42.13
C GLY A 477 -67.95 -44.03 42.54
N ILE A 478 -68.42 -43.09 41.71
CA ILE A 478 -69.67 -42.35 41.97
C ILE A 478 -70.89 -43.26 41.93
N ALA A 479 -70.98 -44.14 40.92
CA ALA A 479 -72.10 -45.05 40.80
C ALA A 479 -72.25 -45.91 42.06
N HIS A 480 -71.12 -46.41 42.58
CA HIS A 480 -71.07 -47.18 43.80
C HIS A 480 -71.53 -46.36 45.03
N GLU A 481 -71.07 -45.12 45.16
CA GLU A 481 -71.45 -44.23 46.27
C GLU A 481 -72.91 -43.74 46.21
N ILE A 482 -73.52 -43.65 45.02
CA ILE A 482 -74.97 -43.38 44.86
C ILE A 482 -75.80 -44.63 45.18
N GLN A 483 -75.32 -45.80 44.77
CA GLN A 483 -76.05 -47.05 44.97
C GLN A 483 -76.20 -47.37 46.47
N ASN A 484 -75.19 -47.04 47.28
CA ASN A 484 -75.22 -47.25 48.73
C ASN A 484 -76.45 -46.62 49.43
N PRO A 485 -76.69 -45.29 49.38
CA PRO A 485 -77.88 -44.68 49.97
C PRO A 485 -79.19 -45.12 49.30
N LEU A 486 -79.19 -45.41 48.00
CA LEU A 486 -80.41 -45.91 47.33
C LEU A 486 -80.82 -47.29 47.86
N ASN A 487 -79.87 -48.19 48.12
CA ASN A 487 -80.16 -49.48 48.73
C ASN A 487 -80.79 -49.32 50.12
N PHE A 488 -80.34 -48.36 50.92
CA PHE A 488 -80.97 -48.06 52.21
C PHE A 488 -82.40 -47.52 52.05
N VAL A 489 -82.63 -46.63 51.07
CA VAL A 489 -83.98 -46.14 50.76
C VAL A 489 -84.91 -47.29 50.41
N THR A 490 -84.47 -48.22 49.54
CA THR A 490 -85.27 -49.38 49.15
C THR A 490 -85.54 -50.30 50.35
N ASN A 491 -84.50 -50.70 51.08
CA ASN A 491 -84.65 -51.63 52.22
C ASN A 491 -85.58 -51.09 53.31
N PHE A 492 -85.45 -49.81 53.68
CA PHE A 492 -86.34 -49.21 54.69
C PHE A 492 -87.76 -48.99 54.13
N SER A 493 -87.93 -48.80 52.82
CA SER A 493 -89.25 -48.73 52.18
C SER A 493 -89.95 -50.10 52.19
N ASP A 494 -89.21 -51.17 51.92
CA ASP A 494 -89.74 -52.54 51.96
C ASP A 494 -90.11 -52.92 53.39
N LEU A 495 -89.22 -52.68 54.35
CA LEU A 495 -89.50 -52.91 55.78
C LEU A 495 -90.69 -52.07 56.27
N SER A 496 -90.81 -50.82 55.83
CA SER A 496 -92.00 -50.00 56.12
C SER A 496 -93.28 -50.62 55.59
N SER A 497 -93.24 -51.28 54.44
CA SER A 497 -94.39 -51.95 53.85
C SER A 497 -94.78 -53.20 54.67
N GLU A 498 -93.80 -53.94 55.19
CA GLU A 498 -94.02 -55.06 56.10
C GLU A 498 -94.63 -54.59 57.43
N LEU A 499 -94.06 -53.55 58.06
CA LEU A 499 -94.60 -52.95 59.29
C LEU A 499 -96.04 -52.46 59.13
N VAL A 500 -96.37 -51.87 57.97
CA VAL A 500 -97.76 -51.45 57.67
C VAL A 500 -98.69 -52.67 57.51
N ALA A 501 -98.20 -53.78 56.96
CA ALA A 501 -99.00 -55.01 56.86
C ALA A 501 -99.25 -55.61 58.25
N GLU A 502 -98.24 -55.66 59.11
CA GLU A 502 -98.36 -56.09 60.51
C GLU A 502 -99.32 -55.18 61.30
N LEU A 503 -99.21 -53.86 61.14
CA LEU A 503 -100.15 -52.88 61.70
C LEU A 503 -101.60 -53.16 61.28
N ARG A 504 -101.82 -53.47 59.99
CA ARG A 504 -103.17 -53.80 59.48
C ARG A 504 -103.70 -55.12 60.04
N GLU A 505 -102.85 -56.14 60.16
CA GLU A 505 -103.22 -57.41 60.76
C GLU A 505 -103.59 -57.24 62.23
N GLU A 506 -102.80 -56.48 62.98
CA GLU A 506 -103.07 -56.20 64.38
C GLU A 506 -104.35 -55.37 64.55
N GLN A 507 -104.57 -54.36 63.70
CA GLN A 507 -105.80 -53.56 63.70
C GLN A 507 -107.05 -54.41 63.39
N ALA A 508 -106.94 -55.43 62.54
CA ALA A 508 -108.05 -56.31 62.20
C ALA A 508 -108.52 -57.20 63.37
N LYS A 509 -107.73 -57.35 64.43
CA LYS A 509 -108.09 -58.09 65.66
C LYS A 509 -109.11 -57.35 66.54
N GLY A 510 -109.41 -56.07 66.24
CA GLY A 510 -110.46 -55.31 66.90
C GLY A 510 -110.23 -55.17 68.41
N VAL A 511 -111.14 -55.68 69.23
CA VAL A 511 -111.07 -55.57 70.71
C VAL A 511 -109.90 -56.36 71.31
N ALA A 512 -109.33 -57.33 70.56
CA ALA A 512 -108.20 -58.15 70.99
C ALA A 512 -106.83 -57.64 70.49
N ALA A 513 -106.77 -56.46 69.88
CA ALA A 513 -105.53 -55.86 69.40
C ALA A 513 -104.65 -55.38 70.56
N ASP A 514 -103.34 -55.62 70.48
CA ASP A 514 -102.36 -55.10 71.43
C ASP A 514 -102.00 -53.66 71.07
N ALA A 515 -102.51 -52.71 71.87
CA ALA A 515 -102.25 -51.29 71.68
C ALA A 515 -100.77 -50.91 71.86
N ALA A 516 -99.99 -51.66 72.66
CA ALA A 516 -98.58 -51.39 72.84
C ALA A 516 -97.76 -51.80 71.61
N LEU A 517 -98.09 -52.95 71.01
CA LEU A 517 -97.48 -53.41 69.76
C LEU A 517 -97.80 -52.46 68.59
N GLN A 518 -99.02 -51.93 68.52
CA GLN A 518 -99.38 -50.94 67.50
C GLN A 518 -98.55 -49.66 67.61
N GLU A 519 -98.33 -49.15 68.82
CA GLU A 519 -97.50 -47.95 69.04
C GLU A 519 -96.04 -48.21 68.66
N GLU A 520 -95.48 -49.38 69.03
CA GLU A 520 -94.13 -49.80 68.64
C GLU A 520 -93.97 -49.85 67.10
N LEU A 521 -94.93 -50.46 66.39
CA LEU A 521 -94.92 -50.50 64.93
C LEU A 521 -95.07 -49.11 64.28
N PHE A 522 -95.81 -48.18 64.89
CA PHE A 522 -95.88 -46.79 64.44
C PHE A 522 -94.57 -46.04 64.66
N GLU A 523 -93.90 -46.25 65.79
CA GLU A 523 -92.58 -45.68 66.06
C GLU A 523 -91.53 -46.22 65.07
N ASP A 524 -91.49 -47.53 64.83
CA ASP A 524 -90.58 -48.15 63.87
C ASP A 524 -90.82 -47.68 62.44
N LEU A 525 -92.09 -47.51 62.05
CA LEU A 525 -92.45 -46.93 60.75
C LEU A 525 -91.95 -45.48 60.63
N THR A 526 -92.11 -44.69 61.70
CA THR A 526 -91.62 -43.29 61.74
C THR A 526 -90.10 -43.25 61.60
N GLN A 527 -89.38 -44.12 62.31
CA GLN A 527 -87.93 -44.22 62.21
C GLN A 527 -87.47 -44.64 60.81
N ASN A 528 -88.18 -45.56 60.15
CA ASN A 528 -87.86 -45.96 58.79
C ASN A 528 -88.06 -44.81 57.80
N LEU A 529 -89.14 -44.04 57.91
CA LEU A 529 -89.39 -42.86 57.08
C LEU A 529 -88.29 -41.79 57.24
N ASP A 530 -87.82 -41.55 58.47
CA ASP A 530 -86.70 -40.64 58.72
C ASP A 530 -85.39 -41.12 58.08
N LYS A 531 -85.10 -42.43 58.17
CA LYS A 531 -83.94 -43.04 57.52
C LYS A 531 -84.03 -42.94 55.99
N ILE A 532 -85.20 -43.19 55.40
CA ILE A 532 -85.44 -43.00 53.95
C ILE A 532 -85.14 -41.54 53.55
N GLY A 533 -85.70 -40.57 54.28
CA GLY A 533 -85.49 -39.14 53.99
C GLY A 533 -84.01 -38.72 54.14
N HIS A 534 -83.31 -39.28 55.12
CA HIS A 534 -81.88 -39.06 55.32
C HIS A 534 -81.04 -39.60 54.15
N HIS A 535 -81.22 -40.86 53.77
CA HIS A 535 -80.46 -41.49 52.69
C HIS A 535 -80.82 -40.92 51.32
N GLY A 536 -82.09 -40.55 51.07
CA GLY A 536 -82.50 -39.85 49.86
C GLY A 536 -81.81 -38.49 49.68
N ARG A 537 -81.71 -37.69 50.75
CA ARG A 537 -80.95 -36.42 50.72
C ARG A 537 -79.46 -36.64 50.47
N ARG A 538 -78.87 -37.70 51.02
CA ARG A 538 -77.47 -38.07 50.74
C ARG A 538 -77.26 -38.42 49.27
N ALA A 539 -78.12 -39.25 48.68
CA ALA A 539 -78.06 -39.57 47.26
C ALA A 539 -78.17 -38.30 46.38
N ALA A 540 -79.12 -37.42 46.69
CA ALA A 540 -79.28 -36.13 45.99
C ALA A 540 -78.03 -35.23 46.13
N GLY A 541 -77.40 -35.21 47.30
CA GLY A 541 -76.16 -34.48 47.55
C GLY A 541 -74.97 -35.00 46.72
N ILE A 542 -74.85 -36.33 46.56
CA ILE A 542 -73.81 -36.96 45.73
C ILE A 542 -74.02 -36.62 44.25
N VAL A 543 -75.26 -36.73 43.75
CA VAL A 543 -75.59 -36.37 42.35
C VAL A 543 -75.32 -34.88 42.08
N LYS A 544 -75.68 -33.99 43.01
CA LYS A 544 -75.40 -32.57 42.88
C LYS A 544 -73.89 -32.29 42.82
N GLY A 545 -73.10 -32.91 43.70
CA GLY A 545 -71.65 -32.78 43.69
C GLY A 545 -71.01 -33.35 42.42
N MET A 546 -71.53 -34.45 41.85
CA MET A 546 -71.10 -34.98 40.55
C MET A 546 -71.37 -33.99 39.41
N LEU A 547 -72.55 -33.37 39.38
CA LEU A 547 -72.88 -32.35 38.35
C LEU A 547 -71.97 -31.12 38.46
N GLU A 548 -71.63 -30.70 39.67
CA GLU A 548 -70.67 -29.60 39.91
C GLU A 548 -69.25 -29.96 39.46
N HIS A 549 -68.83 -31.23 39.57
CA HIS A 549 -67.53 -31.72 39.08
C HIS A 549 -67.50 -31.92 37.56
N SER A 550 -68.62 -32.31 36.93
CA SER A 550 -68.73 -32.51 35.48
C SER A 550 -68.85 -31.21 34.68
N GLN A 551 -69.25 -30.10 35.32
CA GLN A 551 -69.26 -28.80 34.67
C GLN A 551 -67.81 -28.32 34.50
N THR A 552 -67.23 -28.65 33.35
CA THR A 552 -65.96 -28.04 32.91
C THR A 552 -66.23 -26.54 32.73
N SER A 553 -65.68 -25.72 33.62
CA SER A 553 -65.79 -24.27 33.54
C SER A 553 -65.16 -23.76 32.25
N ALA A 554 -65.98 -23.37 31.28
CA ALA A 554 -65.58 -22.59 30.10
C ALA A 554 -65.35 -21.11 30.45
N GLY A 555 -64.80 -20.85 31.64
CA GLY A 555 -64.54 -19.50 32.13
C GLY A 555 -63.31 -18.92 31.46
N GLU A 556 -63.41 -17.69 30.96
CA GLU A 556 -62.27 -16.98 30.41
C GLU A 556 -61.31 -16.57 31.53
N ARG A 557 -60.02 -16.90 31.40
CA ARG A 557 -59.00 -16.46 32.35
C ARG A 557 -58.77 -14.97 32.19
N ARG A 558 -58.95 -14.19 33.25
CA ARG A 558 -58.77 -12.74 33.24
C ARG A 558 -57.94 -12.29 34.44
N PRO A 559 -57.11 -11.24 34.30
CA PRO A 559 -56.44 -10.62 35.43
C PRO A 559 -57.45 -10.19 36.49
N THR A 560 -57.40 -10.79 37.67
CA THR A 560 -58.37 -10.60 38.75
C THR A 560 -57.66 -10.16 40.02
N ASN A 561 -58.26 -9.21 40.75
CA ASN A 561 -57.76 -8.79 42.06
C ASN A 561 -58.11 -9.86 43.11
N LEU A 562 -57.13 -10.68 43.49
CA LEU A 562 -57.33 -11.78 44.43
C LEU A 562 -57.76 -11.30 45.81
N ASN A 563 -57.23 -10.19 46.31
CA ASN A 563 -57.61 -9.65 47.62
C ASN A 563 -59.09 -9.28 47.66
N ALA A 564 -59.58 -8.56 46.63
CA ALA A 564 -60.98 -8.16 46.53
C ALA A 564 -61.92 -9.38 46.44
N LEU A 565 -61.56 -10.37 45.61
CA LEU A 565 -62.31 -11.62 45.48
C LEU A 565 -62.36 -12.38 46.81
N THR A 566 -61.23 -12.48 47.49
CA THR A 566 -61.09 -13.16 48.79
C THR A 566 -61.97 -12.52 49.84
N GLU A 567 -61.94 -11.18 49.94
CA GLU A 567 -62.75 -10.44 50.89
C GLU A 567 -64.24 -10.61 50.62
N GLU A 568 -64.66 -10.55 49.35
CA GLU A 568 -66.05 -10.78 48.95
C GLU A 568 -66.55 -12.15 49.39
N TYR A 569 -65.81 -13.21 49.06
CA TYR A 569 -66.19 -14.58 49.39
C TYR A 569 -66.10 -14.89 50.89
N LEU A 570 -65.17 -14.27 51.63
CA LEU A 570 -65.09 -14.38 53.09
C LEU A 570 -66.34 -13.80 53.75
N ARG A 571 -66.75 -12.60 53.33
CA ARG A 571 -67.97 -11.95 53.81
C ARG A 571 -69.21 -12.76 53.46
N LEU A 572 -69.29 -13.25 52.23
CA LEU A 572 -70.42 -14.07 51.75
C LEU A 572 -70.55 -15.37 52.56
N ALA A 573 -69.44 -16.08 52.80
CA ALA A 573 -69.43 -17.29 53.61
C ALA A 573 -69.89 -17.02 55.05
N TYR A 574 -69.42 -15.93 55.66
CA TYR A 574 -69.77 -15.57 57.04
C TYR A 574 -71.25 -15.19 57.18
N GLN A 575 -71.76 -14.36 56.26
CA GLN A 575 -73.18 -13.99 56.23
C GLN A 575 -74.09 -15.19 56.00
N GLY A 576 -73.70 -16.09 55.09
CA GLY A 576 -74.44 -17.32 54.81
C GLY A 576 -74.60 -18.21 56.03
N LEU A 577 -73.57 -18.31 56.88
CA LEU A 577 -73.64 -19.07 58.12
C LEU A 577 -74.50 -18.36 59.19
N ARG A 578 -74.34 -17.04 59.36
CA ARG A 578 -75.16 -16.24 60.32
C ARG A 578 -76.64 -16.18 59.97
N ALA A 579 -77.00 -16.30 58.70
CA ALA A 579 -78.39 -16.41 58.28
C ALA A 579 -79.07 -17.69 58.79
N LYS A 580 -78.30 -18.78 58.94
CA LYS A 580 -78.77 -20.06 59.48
C LYS A 580 -78.70 -20.09 61.01
N ASP A 581 -77.67 -19.49 61.59
CA ASP A 581 -77.46 -19.42 63.04
C ASP A 581 -77.06 -18.00 63.45
N LYS A 582 -78.03 -17.24 63.96
CA LYS A 582 -77.82 -15.85 64.38
C LYS A 582 -76.85 -15.72 65.57
N SER A 583 -76.61 -16.79 66.32
CA SER A 583 -75.73 -16.80 67.49
C SER A 583 -74.26 -16.99 67.14
N PHE A 584 -73.95 -17.40 65.90
CA PHE A 584 -72.58 -17.64 65.47
C PHE A 584 -71.79 -16.33 65.31
N ASN A 585 -70.74 -16.17 66.11
CA ASN A 585 -69.80 -15.07 66.03
C ASN A 585 -68.36 -15.62 66.01
N VAL A 586 -67.56 -15.13 65.05
CA VAL A 586 -66.16 -15.48 64.86
C VAL A 586 -65.38 -14.19 64.61
N GLU A 587 -64.18 -14.09 65.16
CA GLU A 587 -63.25 -13.01 64.84
C GLU A 587 -62.61 -13.26 63.47
N LEU A 588 -62.76 -12.30 62.56
CA LEU A 588 -62.19 -12.37 61.22
C LEU A 588 -61.02 -11.39 61.14
N THR A 589 -59.81 -11.91 60.96
CA THR A 589 -58.60 -11.08 60.79
C THR A 589 -58.06 -11.22 59.38
N THR A 590 -57.92 -10.11 58.64
CA THR A 590 -57.37 -10.11 57.27
C THR A 590 -56.05 -9.36 57.20
N ASP A 591 -55.02 -9.97 56.60
CA ASP A 591 -53.71 -9.38 56.36
C ASP A 591 -53.34 -9.52 54.88
N PHE A 592 -53.83 -8.58 54.07
CA PHE A 592 -53.68 -8.61 52.62
C PHE A 592 -52.46 -7.80 52.17
N ALA A 593 -51.63 -8.39 51.32
CA ALA A 593 -50.48 -7.72 50.73
C ALA A 593 -50.89 -6.44 49.96
N ILE A 594 -50.23 -5.33 50.25
CA ILE A 594 -50.42 -4.05 49.55
C ILE A 594 -49.78 -4.14 48.17
N GLY A 595 -50.55 -3.82 47.11
CA GLY A 595 -50.04 -3.81 45.75
C GLY A 595 -49.86 -5.20 45.11
N LEU A 596 -50.57 -6.22 45.61
CA LEU A 596 -50.56 -7.56 45.04
C LEU A 596 -50.95 -7.53 43.55
N THR A 597 -50.10 -8.07 42.68
CA THR A 597 -50.38 -8.06 41.24
C THR A 597 -51.64 -8.86 40.91
N PRO A 598 -52.51 -8.40 39.97
CA PRO A 598 -53.65 -9.18 39.52
C PRO A 598 -53.22 -10.55 39.00
N VAL A 599 -53.90 -11.60 39.46
CA VAL A 599 -53.62 -12.98 39.08
C VAL A 599 -54.52 -13.37 37.91
N THR A 600 -53.94 -13.96 36.86
CA THR A 600 -54.72 -14.43 35.69
C THR A 600 -55.45 -15.72 36.03
N MET A 601 -56.76 -15.65 36.24
CA MET A 601 -57.54 -16.77 36.79
C MET A 601 -58.99 -16.77 36.28
N VAL A 602 -59.69 -17.88 36.49
CA VAL A 602 -61.15 -17.96 36.35
C VAL A 602 -61.77 -17.60 37.70
N GLY A 603 -62.13 -16.32 37.86
CA GLY A 603 -62.64 -15.76 39.13
C GLY A 603 -63.74 -16.59 39.81
N PRO A 604 -64.79 -17.03 39.10
CA PRO A 604 -65.85 -17.87 39.69
C PRO A 604 -65.35 -19.22 40.24
N ASP A 605 -64.37 -19.85 39.59
CA ASP A 605 -63.85 -21.16 40.03
C ASP A 605 -63.06 -21.01 41.31
N VAL A 606 -62.17 -20.02 41.39
CA VAL A 606 -61.42 -19.78 42.62
C VAL A 606 -62.32 -19.20 43.72
N GLY A 607 -63.37 -18.46 43.37
CA GLY A 607 -64.43 -18.09 44.29
C GLY A 607 -65.09 -19.30 44.96
N ARG A 608 -65.35 -20.39 44.22
CA ARG A 608 -65.87 -21.65 44.77
C ARG A 608 -64.88 -22.31 45.73
N VAL A 609 -63.59 -22.30 45.39
CA VAL A 609 -62.51 -22.77 46.27
C VAL A 609 -62.52 -22.00 47.60
N LEU A 610 -62.50 -20.67 47.51
CA LEU A 610 -62.50 -19.78 48.68
C LEU A 610 -63.72 -20.03 49.56
N LEU A 611 -64.91 -20.09 48.97
CA LEU A 611 -66.15 -20.37 49.69
C LEU A 611 -66.09 -21.72 50.43
N ASN A 612 -65.54 -22.75 49.79
CA ASN A 612 -65.39 -24.07 50.39
C ASN A 612 -64.38 -24.06 51.56
N LEU A 613 -63.24 -23.39 51.41
CA LEU A 613 -62.26 -23.25 52.49
C LEU A 613 -62.82 -22.47 53.68
N PHE A 614 -63.48 -21.34 53.44
CA PHE A 614 -64.07 -20.52 54.52
C PHE A 614 -65.20 -21.25 55.25
N THR A 615 -66.06 -21.97 54.52
CA THR A 615 -67.13 -22.74 55.17
C THR A 615 -66.59 -23.92 55.98
N ASN A 616 -65.48 -24.53 55.56
CA ASN A 616 -64.79 -25.55 56.36
C ASN A 616 -64.11 -24.95 57.61
N ALA A 617 -63.44 -23.79 57.48
CA ALA A 617 -62.86 -23.06 58.60
C ALA A 617 -63.93 -22.68 59.64
N PHE A 618 -65.07 -22.11 59.20
CA PHE A 618 -66.16 -21.75 60.10
C PHE A 618 -66.82 -22.96 60.78
N TYR A 619 -66.90 -24.09 60.08
CA TYR A 619 -67.37 -25.34 60.68
C TYR A 619 -66.44 -25.80 61.80
N ALA A 620 -65.12 -25.83 61.55
CA ALA A 620 -64.12 -26.27 62.52
C ALA A 620 -64.09 -25.40 63.79
N VAL A 621 -64.13 -24.07 63.64
CA VAL A 621 -64.13 -23.17 64.81
C VAL A 621 -65.43 -23.26 65.60
N ARG A 622 -66.57 -23.47 64.94
CA ARG A 622 -67.87 -23.67 65.58
C ARG A 622 -67.92 -24.98 66.35
N GLN A 623 -67.39 -26.06 65.77
CA GLN A 623 -67.34 -27.36 66.42
C GLN A 623 -66.53 -27.30 67.71
N ARG A 624 -65.38 -26.62 67.69
CA ARG A 624 -64.56 -26.40 68.90
C ARG A 624 -65.28 -25.52 69.92
N GLN A 625 -65.98 -24.48 69.47
CA GLN A 625 -66.78 -23.62 70.36
C GLN A 625 -67.86 -24.40 71.11
N GLN A 626 -68.52 -25.35 70.43
CA GLN A 626 -69.55 -26.21 71.02
C GLN A 626 -69.00 -27.20 72.05
N GLN A 627 -67.69 -27.45 72.07
CA GLN A 627 -67.04 -28.27 73.10
C GLN A 627 -66.90 -27.53 74.45
N GLY A 628 -67.19 -26.22 74.50
CA GLY A 628 -67.28 -25.46 75.75
C GLY A 628 -65.93 -25.09 76.39
N GLU A 629 -64.86 -25.00 75.60
CA GLU A 629 -63.51 -24.63 76.09
C GLU A 629 -63.50 -23.21 76.69
N ALA A 630 -63.15 -23.09 77.97
CA ALA A 630 -63.16 -21.82 78.70
C ALA A 630 -62.10 -20.85 78.15
N GLY A 631 -62.54 -19.65 77.73
CA GLY A 631 -61.65 -18.62 77.17
C GLY A 631 -61.35 -18.78 75.68
N TYR A 632 -61.94 -19.78 75.00
CA TYR A 632 -61.78 -19.95 73.56
C TYR A 632 -62.55 -18.89 72.77
N GLN A 633 -61.83 -18.17 71.89
CA GLN A 633 -62.41 -17.20 70.97
C GLN A 633 -62.27 -17.73 69.53
N PRO A 634 -63.38 -18.09 68.85
CA PRO A 634 -63.34 -18.55 67.46
C PRO A 634 -62.71 -17.49 66.57
N THR A 635 -61.65 -17.84 65.84
CA THR A 635 -60.87 -16.92 65.00
C THR A 635 -60.54 -17.57 63.66
N VAL A 636 -60.76 -16.82 62.57
CA VAL A 636 -60.30 -17.18 61.22
C VAL A 636 -59.45 -16.03 60.68
N ARG A 637 -58.22 -16.37 60.28
CA ARG A 637 -57.26 -15.46 59.70
C ARG A 637 -57.08 -15.73 58.22
N VAL A 638 -57.10 -14.69 57.41
CA VAL A 638 -56.84 -14.78 55.97
C VAL A 638 -55.73 -13.82 55.59
N SER A 639 -54.70 -14.31 54.92
CA SER A 639 -53.57 -13.46 54.50
C SER A 639 -53.14 -13.74 53.07
N THR A 640 -52.61 -12.72 52.39
CA THR A 640 -52.02 -12.87 51.06
C THR A 640 -50.58 -12.36 51.03
N GLN A 641 -49.74 -13.07 50.28
CA GLN A 641 -48.33 -12.73 50.12
C GLN A 641 -47.86 -13.06 48.70
N GLN A 642 -46.94 -12.27 48.16
CA GLN A 642 -46.26 -12.58 46.91
C GLN A 642 -44.88 -13.18 47.20
N VAL A 643 -44.61 -14.38 46.68
CA VAL A 643 -43.38 -15.14 46.93
C VAL A 643 -42.90 -15.75 45.62
N GLU A 644 -41.65 -15.49 45.21
CA GLU A 644 -40.98 -16.17 44.08
C GLU A 644 -41.78 -16.23 42.75
N GLY A 645 -42.54 -15.16 42.42
CA GLY A 645 -43.36 -15.11 41.20
C GLY A 645 -44.69 -15.86 41.30
N GLN A 646 -45.11 -16.25 42.51
CA GLN A 646 -46.42 -16.79 42.83
C GLN A 646 -47.13 -15.92 43.87
N VAL A 647 -48.45 -16.01 43.89
CA VAL A 647 -49.30 -15.41 44.91
C VAL A 647 -49.79 -16.50 45.84
N HIS A 648 -49.49 -16.36 47.12
CA HIS A 648 -49.91 -17.26 48.19
C HIS A 648 -51.08 -16.64 48.95
N LEU A 649 -52.16 -17.39 49.11
CA LEU A 649 -53.30 -17.06 49.95
C LEU A 649 -53.45 -18.11 51.04
N ARG A 650 -53.43 -17.68 52.29
CA ARG A 650 -53.54 -18.56 53.46
C ARG A 650 -54.85 -18.34 54.17
N VAL A 651 -55.54 -19.42 54.51
CA VAL A 651 -56.76 -19.45 55.32
C VAL A 651 -56.47 -20.28 56.55
N GLN A 652 -56.35 -19.62 57.69
CA GLN A 652 -56.01 -20.24 58.97
C GLN A 652 -57.21 -20.17 59.92
N ASP A 653 -57.54 -21.28 60.56
CA ASP A 653 -58.54 -21.37 61.62
C ASP A 653 -57.91 -21.88 62.91
N ASN A 654 -58.47 -21.47 64.06
CA ASN A 654 -58.09 -22.02 65.38
C ASN A 654 -59.07 -23.11 65.86
N GLY A 655 -59.71 -23.82 64.93
CA GLY A 655 -60.74 -24.82 65.21
C GLY A 655 -60.20 -26.14 65.77
N THR A 656 -60.93 -27.22 65.52
CA THR A 656 -60.62 -28.56 66.04
C THR A 656 -59.34 -29.18 65.46
N GLY A 657 -58.85 -28.69 64.32
CA GLY A 657 -57.71 -29.28 63.61
C GLY A 657 -57.99 -30.70 63.10
N MET A 658 -56.95 -31.35 62.57
CA MET A 658 -57.06 -32.69 61.97
C MET A 658 -55.91 -33.60 62.42
N SER A 659 -56.21 -34.89 62.56
CA SER A 659 -55.19 -35.92 62.76
C SER A 659 -54.41 -36.21 61.46
N GLN A 660 -53.23 -36.82 61.59
CA GLN A 660 -52.40 -37.19 60.44
C GLN A 660 -53.15 -38.07 59.42
N ALA A 661 -53.91 -39.06 59.90
CA ALA A 661 -54.66 -39.99 59.05
C ALA A 661 -55.78 -39.30 58.26
N VAL A 662 -56.39 -38.26 58.83
CA VAL A 662 -57.39 -37.44 58.13
C VAL A 662 -56.69 -36.60 57.06
N ARG A 663 -55.58 -35.92 57.42
CA ARG A 663 -54.81 -35.05 56.52
C ARG A 663 -54.38 -35.72 55.22
N GLU A 664 -54.02 -36.99 55.27
CA GLU A 664 -53.61 -37.77 54.08
C GLU A 664 -54.78 -38.08 53.12
N LYS A 665 -56.02 -38.03 53.60
CA LYS A 665 -57.22 -38.41 52.85
C LYS A 665 -58.14 -37.25 52.49
N ILE A 666 -57.94 -36.04 53.04
CA ILE A 666 -58.89 -34.94 52.88
C ILE A 666 -59.13 -34.48 51.44
N PHE A 667 -58.17 -34.71 50.54
CA PHE A 667 -58.31 -34.38 49.12
C PHE A 667 -58.83 -35.55 48.28
N GLN A 668 -59.04 -36.73 48.88
CA GLN A 668 -59.68 -37.85 48.20
C GLN A 668 -61.18 -37.54 48.02
N PRO A 669 -61.74 -37.73 46.81
CA PRO A 669 -63.17 -37.58 46.58
C PRO A 669 -64.00 -38.41 47.57
N PHE A 670 -65.14 -37.87 48.00
CA PHE A 670 -66.10 -38.47 48.94
C PHE A 670 -65.64 -38.64 50.39
N PHE A 671 -64.37 -38.32 50.70
CA PHE A 671 -63.90 -38.36 52.07
C PHE A 671 -64.47 -37.18 52.87
N THR A 672 -65.17 -37.47 53.98
CA THR A 672 -65.66 -36.44 54.90
C THR A 672 -65.66 -36.94 56.34
N THR A 673 -65.37 -36.05 57.28
CA THR A 673 -65.46 -36.29 58.73
C THR A 673 -66.75 -35.72 59.34
N LYS A 674 -67.59 -35.06 58.53
CA LYS A 674 -68.87 -34.50 58.95
C LYS A 674 -69.92 -35.61 59.12
N PRO A 675 -70.94 -35.43 59.97
CA PRO A 675 -72.03 -36.38 60.10
C PRO A 675 -72.70 -36.66 58.74
N PRO A 676 -73.27 -37.86 58.55
CA PRO A 676 -74.02 -38.20 57.35
C PRO A 676 -75.05 -37.10 57.00
N GLY A 677 -75.08 -36.67 55.73
CA GLY A 677 -75.99 -35.62 55.24
C GLY A 677 -75.48 -34.18 55.37
N GLU A 678 -74.40 -33.92 56.11
CA GLU A 678 -73.82 -32.57 56.27
C GLU A 678 -72.60 -32.29 55.38
N GLY A 679 -72.03 -33.32 54.75
CA GLY A 679 -70.87 -33.21 53.87
C GLY A 679 -70.92 -34.21 52.71
N THR A 680 -70.61 -33.73 51.50
CA THR A 680 -70.51 -34.57 50.29
C THR A 680 -69.12 -35.20 50.11
N GLY A 681 -68.11 -34.70 50.83
CA GLY A 681 -66.71 -35.11 50.68
C GLY A 681 -66.05 -34.70 49.36
N LEU A 682 -66.71 -33.85 48.57
CA LEU A 682 -66.23 -33.43 47.24
C LEU A 682 -65.61 -32.03 47.20
N GLY A 683 -65.84 -31.21 48.23
CA GLY A 683 -65.43 -29.81 48.22
C GLY A 683 -63.92 -29.63 48.11
N LEU A 684 -63.15 -30.34 48.95
CA LEU A 684 -61.69 -30.22 48.98
C LEU A 684 -61.01 -30.88 47.79
N SER A 685 -61.50 -32.03 47.30
CA SER A 685 -60.98 -32.65 46.08
C SER A 685 -61.21 -31.76 44.86
N LEU A 686 -62.40 -31.18 44.71
CA LEU A 686 -62.69 -30.22 43.65
C LEU A 686 -61.83 -28.95 43.79
N SER A 687 -61.59 -28.50 45.03
CA SER A 687 -60.74 -27.34 45.28
C SER A 687 -59.30 -27.59 44.82
N TYR A 688 -58.78 -28.80 45.06
CA TYR A 688 -57.47 -29.22 44.59
C TYR A 688 -57.41 -29.25 43.06
N ASP A 689 -58.41 -29.84 42.39
CA ASP A 689 -58.43 -29.90 40.93
C ASP A 689 -58.51 -28.52 40.28
N ILE A 690 -59.35 -27.62 40.81
CA ILE A 690 -59.46 -26.24 40.31
C ILE A 690 -58.11 -25.52 40.40
N ILE A 691 -57.39 -25.64 41.51
CA ILE A 691 -56.13 -24.93 41.72
C ILE A 691 -54.98 -25.61 40.97
N ALA A 692 -54.76 -26.91 41.19
CA ALA A 692 -53.63 -27.64 40.64
C ALA A 692 -53.76 -27.90 39.14
N GLN A 693 -54.90 -28.45 38.70
CA GLN A 693 -55.11 -28.78 37.29
C GLN A 693 -55.65 -27.57 36.51
N GLY A 694 -56.60 -26.84 37.10
CA GLY A 694 -57.30 -25.74 36.44
C GLY A 694 -56.47 -24.45 36.33
N HIS A 695 -55.56 -24.18 37.26
CA HIS A 695 -54.78 -22.93 37.32
C HIS A 695 -53.26 -23.14 37.39
N GLY A 696 -52.77 -24.40 37.43
CA GLY A 696 -51.34 -24.69 37.55
C GLY A 696 -50.72 -24.27 38.89
N GLY A 697 -51.57 -24.12 39.91
CA GLY A 697 -51.20 -23.72 41.26
C GLY A 697 -50.98 -24.89 42.22
N GLY A 698 -50.91 -24.61 43.51
CA GLY A 698 -50.84 -25.61 44.58
C GLY A 698 -51.87 -25.35 45.67
N LEU A 699 -52.43 -26.42 46.25
CA LEU A 699 -53.28 -26.35 47.45
C LEU A 699 -52.68 -27.27 48.52
N ALA A 700 -52.14 -26.68 49.58
CA ALA A 700 -51.50 -27.39 50.69
C ALA A 700 -52.25 -27.16 52.00
N VAL A 701 -52.06 -28.07 52.96
CA VAL A 701 -52.64 -27.97 54.30
C VAL A 701 -51.60 -28.28 55.37
N GLU A 702 -51.60 -27.45 56.40
CA GLU A 702 -50.92 -27.71 57.67
C GLU A 702 -51.98 -27.74 58.77
N SER A 703 -51.99 -28.77 59.61
CA SER A 703 -53.02 -28.90 60.64
C SER A 703 -52.51 -29.71 61.82
N GLN A 704 -52.93 -29.32 63.01
CA GLN A 704 -52.63 -30.00 64.26
C GLN A 704 -53.93 -30.15 65.06
N GLU A 705 -54.22 -31.39 65.47
CA GLU A 705 -55.40 -31.75 66.25
C GLU A 705 -55.47 -30.96 67.56
N GLY A 706 -56.64 -30.35 67.82
CA GLY A 706 -56.88 -29.47 68.97
C GLY A 706 -56.27 -28.07 68.87
N HIS A 707 -55.63 -27.70 67.76
CA HIS A 707 -55.02 -26.37 67.59
C HIS A 707 -55.60 -25.59 66.41
N GLY A 708 -55.88 -26.25 65.28
CA GLY A 708 -56.46 -25.61 64.10
C GLY A 708 -55.85 -26.09 62.79
N SER A 709 -56.20 -25.43 61.69
CA SER A 709 -55.69 -25.75 60.35
C SER A 709 -55.32 -24.49 59.57
N GLU A 710 -54.35 -24.60 58.68
CA GLU A 710 -53.98 -23.58 57.69
C GLU A 710 -53.98 -24.21 56.30
N PHE A 711 -54.79 -23.65 55.39
CA PHE A 711 -54.78 -23.99 53.98
C PHE A 711 -54.03 -22.92 53.20
N THR A 712 -53.07 -23.32 52.37
CA THR A 712 -52.31 -22.43 51.51
C THR A 712 -52.64 -22.70 50.04
N ILE A 713 -53.15 -21.70 49.35
CA ILE A 713 -53.33 -21.66 47.90
C ILE A 713 -52.16 -20.91 47.28
N SER A 714 -51.42 -21.54 46.37
CA SER A 714 -50.37 -20.92 45.55
C SER A 714 -50.84 -20.81 44.11
N LEU A 715 -50.81 -19.60 43.53
CA LEU A 715 -51.18 -19.36 42.13
C LEU A 715 -50.00 -18.74 41.37
N PRO A 716 -49.67 -19.24 40.16
CA PRO A 716 -48.65 -18.62 39.32
C PRO A 716 -49.13 -17.26 38.81
N HIS A 717 -48.18 -16.34 38.64
CA HIS A 717 -48.44 -15.00 38.11
C HIS A 717 -48.89 -15.01 36.65
#